data_AF-A0A8D0N6E2-F1
#
_entry.id   AF-A0A8D0N6E2-F1
#
_cell.length_a   1.000
_cell.length_b   1.000
_cell.length_c   1.000
_cell.angle_alpha   90.00
_cell.angle_beta   90.00
_cell.angle_gamma   90.00
#
_symmetry.space_group_name_H-M   'P 1'
#
loop_
_entity.id
_entity.type
_entity.pdbx_description
1 polymer ?
#
loop_
_entity_poly.entity_id
_entity_poly.type
_entity_poly.pdbx_seq_one_letter_code
_entity_poly.pdbx_strand_id
1 'polypeptide(L)'
;ACATYTTSLLFRFGLFSVDLDLCILNLHLKDLLRLDEALRQEKHVMFIQILKMCLLDLLPKKKSDDELYQKILSKQCNNLEELEKSLQVRLSNTEALGAGDSEDITLADVERKEREYSEQLIANMEAFWQQMESIQHFLVDQFKCSSSKARQLAMTLTERMIAAEGLLRDSQDLHALDALERTMGRVHMAKTIEFLKLQIQEETKCRLAAISRSLEQLAVEGTLSGRQKEELLTQQHKAFWEEVERFNREFVQSGKDLVTASLVRQAEEMTRLTLAQQEERGRLQAEMELTADPKGFLQAFHEVLERQRLMQSDLEEEGDVGATQAVATLCQELYRSAMDTFQKFVDVLFLQTLPRVTGLSQAECEYLKQEAQENAALQLGKSDRFRSQQWKLFQDLQEQEKQVWMEEHTLSTVLQTHLQDDHESIIHQVLDQLGGLSEESTQGILQGHELLLCSALRRLALRGSAITTLTQMRLSGKKSLLQELREQHALEQGSSQCLDEHQWQLLRALEARVLEEAGRLEEEAQQMRLQLQQQLLAEAQEVGQLLRQHTERAIGQALLGHARNTASRSWARDRDDFKRALTEAATESIYVTSAGIDRLVQAYYQQIGRAMQEHEERALQHLKTLQGERTENYKLRKKQDLGDPVSGAAMAGGVQEASGPVHQRMLAQQTKFLAQLTVHQRSRLHARKQEARVMEQLEAQLETQLQEAEQRFVTELAALARVPLAESKASSSQRGLSGEWVAEAPCHLGSLVQACHQLACGLRTHLPSLGFCVLSGDEQPWPGHPLPPAPWPPLSPNSQKRVRCSAAQQPTLVSDSVSPSVKWA
;
A
#
# COMPACT_ATOMS: atom_id res chain seq x y z
N ALA A 1 13.56 23.11 -9.28
CA ALA A 1 13.24 21.95 -8.43
C ALA A 1 11.85 22.15 -7.83
N CYS A 2 11.67 22.52 -6.55
CA CYS A 2 10.33 22.60 -5.92
C CYS A 2 9.32 23.46 -6.72
N ALA A 3 9.74 24.66 -7.16
CA ALA A 3 8.91 25.62 -7.88
C ALA A 3 8.44 25.22 -9.31
N THR A 4 8.80 24.03 -9.82
CA THR A 4 8.38 23.55 -11.15
C THR A 4 7.36 22.41 -11.13
N TYR A 5 6.82 22.04 -9.95
CA TYR A 5 5.91 20.89 -9.81
C TYR A 5 4.55 21.22 -9.18
N THR A 6 4.40 22.29 -8.39
CA THR A 6 3.09 22.83 -7.98
C THR A 6 2.33 23.48 -9.14
N THR A 7 3.05 23.90 -10.19
CA THR A 7 2.57 24.57 -11.41
C THR A 7 1.58 23.78 -12.29
N SER A 8 1.21 22.54 -11.94
CA SER A 8 0.35 21.71 -12.81
C SER A 8 -1.15 21.82 -12.52
N LEU A 9 -1.58 22.32 -11.36
CA LEU A 9 -3.01 22.42 -11.02
C LEU A 9 -3.61 23.68 -11.63
N LEU A 10 -3.30 24.86 -11.09
CA LEU A 10 -3.87 26.14 -11.54
C LEU A 10 -3.59 26.51 -13.03
N PHE A 11 -2.58 25.90 -13.66
CA PHE A 11 -2.33 26.01 -15.11
C PHE A 11 -3.34 25.21 -15.96
N ARG A 12 -4.06 24.25 -15.36
CA ARG A 12 -5.03 23.34 -16.01
C ARG A 12 -6.49 23.57 -15.61
N PHE A 13 -6.84 24.64 -14.87
CA PHE A 13 -8.24 25.02 -14.56
C PHE A 13 -9.00 25.53 -15.81
N GLY A 14 -9.28 24.64 -16.77
CA GLY A 14 -10.05 24.95 -17.98
C GLY A 14 -9.27 25.67 -19.08
N LEU A 15 -7.97 25.40 -19.23
CA LEU A 15 -7.07 26.03 -20.19
C LEU A 15 -6.75 25.15 -21.43
N PHE A 16 -6.68 23.83 -21.25
CA PHE A 16 -6.42 22.84 -22.31
C PHE A 16 -7.29 21.58 -22.14
N SER A 17 -7.45 20.81 -23.23
CA SER A 17 -8.35 19.64 -23.34
C SER A 17 -7.79 18.36 -22.69
N VAL A 18 -7.10 18.47 -21.55
CA VAL A 18 -6.53 17.35 -20.81
C VAL A 18 -7.48 16.94 -19.68
N ASP A 19 -7.64 15.64 -19.46
CA ASP A 19 -8.40 15.06 -18.36
C ASP A 19 -7.90 15.61 -17.00
N LEU A 20 -8.74 16.42 -16.36
CA LEU A 20 -8.43 17.17 -15.14
C LEU A 20 -8.24 16.25 -13.94
N ASP A 21 -8.99 15.15 -13.85
CA ASP A 21 -8.96 14.23 -12.73
C ASP A 21 -7.64 13.45 -12.74
N LEU A 22 -7.19 13.01 -13.92
CA LEU A 22 -5.85 12.44 -14.09
C LEU A 22 -4.73 13.41 -13.66
N CYS A 23 -4.91 14.73 -13.85
CA CYS A 23 -3.94 15.74 -13.40
C CYS A 23 -3.87 15.83 -11.87
N ILE A 24 -5.03 15.84 -11.22
CA ILE A 24 -5.16 15.99 -9.77
C ILE A 24 -4.66 14.72 -9.05
N LEU A 25 -5.03 13.54 -9.55
CA LEU A 25 -4.56 12.26 -9.00
C LEU A 25 -3.05 12.05 -9.21
N ASN A 26 -2.47 12.53 -10.32
CA ASN A 26 -1.02 12.54 -10.53
C ASN A 26 -0.29 13.48 -9.53
N LEU A 27 -0.92 14.57 -9.10
CA LEU A 27 -0.40 15.44 -8.05
C LEU A 27 -0.53 14.81 -6.65
N HIS A 28 -1.58 14.03 -6.38
CA HIS A 28 -1.66 13.22 -5.15
C HIS A 28 -0.51 12.21 -5.05
N LEU A 29 -0.20 11.46 -6.13
CA LEU A 29 0.97 10.56 -6.16
C LEU A 29 2.28 11.31 -5.85
N LYS A 30 2.47 12.51 -6.40
CA LYS A 30 3.64 13.35 -6.11
C LYS A 30 3.69 13.81 -4.65
N ASP A 31 2.56 14.10 -4.03
CA ASP A 31 2.50 14.44 -2.60
C ASP A 31 2.82 13.22 -1.71
N LEU A 32 2.37 12.02 -2.09
CA LEU A 32 2.78 10.76 -1.42
C LEU A 32 4.29 10.48 -1.56
N LEU A 33 4.89 10.78 -2.71
CA LEU A 33 6.35 10.65 -2.93
C LEU A 33 7.15 11.70 -2.14
N ARG A 34 6.66 12.95 -2.05
CA ARG A 34 7.26 13.99 -1.19
C ARG A 34 7.21 13.60 0.29
N LEU A 35 6.09 13.03 0.73
CA LEU A 35 5.91 12.53 2.10
C LEU A 35 6.90 11.39 2.40
N ASP A 36 7.09 10.46 1.47
CA ASP A 36 8.11 9.41 1.60
C ASP A 36 9.51 10.00 1.80
N GLU A 37 9.95 10.91 0.92
CA GLU A 37 11.29 11.48 1.00
C GLU A 37 11.48 12.28 2.30
N ALA A 38 10.50 13.09 2.72
CA ALA A 38 10.55 13.81 3.98
C ALA A 38 10.71 12.86 5.19
N LEU A 39 9.91 11.79 5.26
CA LEU A 39 9.98 10.80 6.33
C LEU A 39 11.25 9.95 6.30
N ARG A 40 11.85 9.70 5.12
CA ARG A 40 13.16 9.04 5.00
C ARG A 40 14.30 9.96 5.43
N GLN A 41 14.29 11.23 5.02
CA GLN A 41 15.26 12.22 5.49
C GLN A 41 15.20 12.37 7.02
N GLU A 42 14.00 12.41 7.60
CA GLU A 42 13.84 12.46 9.06
C GLU A 42 14.22 11.16 9.75
N LYS A 43 13.91 9.98 9.18
CA LYS A 43 14.43 8.68 9.66
C LYS A 43 15.96 8.68 9.75
N HIS A 44 16.65 9.27 8.78
CA HIS A 44 18.11 9.40 8.81
C HIS A 44 18.58 10.32 9.95
N VAL A 45 17.93 11.48 10.17
CA VAL A 45 18.25 12.39 11.28
C VAL A 45 17.95 11.76 12.64
N MET A 46 16.77 11.14 12.82
CA MET A 46 16.39 10.42 14.03
C MET A 46 17.36 9.28 14.33
N PHE A 47 17.76 8.48 13.33
CA PHE A 47 18.74 7.40 13.51
C PHE A 47 20.11 7.93 13.98
N ILE A 48 20.66 8.98 13.36
CA ILE A 48 21.94 9.57 13.79
C ILE A 48 21.83 10.12 15.22
N GLN A 49 20.68 10.71 15.55
CA GLN A 49 20.41 11.24 16.88
C GLN A 49 20.27 10.15 17.95
N ILE A 50 19.57 9.05 17.63
CA ILE A 50 19.47 7.86 18.49
C ILE A 50 20.87 7.26 18.70
N LEU A 51 21.65 7.11 17.63
CA LEU A 51 23.01 6.59 17.70
C LEU A 51 23.92 7.47 18.57
N LYS A 52 23.81 8.81 18.48
CA LYS A 52 24.51 9.75 19.37
C LYS A 52 24.18 9.46 20.84
N MET A 53 22.90 9.30 21.17
CA MET A 53 22.47 8.98 22.55
C MET A 53 22.97 7.60 23.01
N CYS A 54 22.80 6.54 22.20
CA CYS A 54 23.27 5.19 22.55
C CYS A 54 24.80 5.10 22.73
N LEU A 55 25.57 5.90 21.99
CA LEU A 55 27.03 6.03 22.19
C LEU A 55 27.35 6.71 23.52
N LEU A 56 26.67 7.81 23.86
CA LEU A 56 26.86 8.56 25.11
C LEU A 56 26.47 7.76 26.36
N ASP A 57 25.40 6.95 26.27
CA ASP A 57 24.90 6.12 27.38
C ASP A 57 25.87 4.99 27.77
N LEU A 58 26.53 4.38 26.77
CA LEU A 58 27.28 3.13 26.94
C LEU A 58 28.80 3.29 26.93
N LEU A 59 29.31 4.44 26.47
CA LEU A 59 30.73 4.77 26.43
C LEU A 59 30.92 6.12 27.15
N PRO A 60 31.51 6.15 28.36
CA PRO A 60 31.62 7.37 29.16
C PRO A 60 32.73 8.31 28.64
N LYS A 61 32.40 9.59 28.46
CA LYS A 61 33.28 10.62 27.88
C LYS A 61 34.68 10.67 28.53
N LYS A 62 35.72 10.38 27.74
CA LYS A 62 37.10 10.85 27.94
C LYS A 62 37.49 11.73 26.75
N LYS A 63 38.53 12.55 26.90
CA LYS A 63 39.04 13.43 25.84
C LYS A 63 39.46 12.73 24.55
N SER A 64 39.78 11.42 24.60
CA SER A 64 40.05 10.56 23.44
C SER A 64 38.79 10.06 22.74
N ASP A 65 37.68 10.02 23.46
CA ASP A 65 36.49 9.25 23.09
C ASP A 65 35.51 10.16 22.33
N ASP A 66 35.52 11.47 22.61
CA ASP A 66 34.82 12.50 21.82
C ASP A 66 35.24 12.48 20.34
N GLU A 67 36.54 12.31 20.05
CA GLU A 67 37.04 12.11 18.68
C GLU A 67 36.51 10.81 18.03
N LEU A 68 36.28 9.76 18.82
CA LEU A 68 35.79 8.48 18.33
C LEU A 68 34.28 8.54 18.05
N TYR A 69 33.47 9.19 18.90
CA TYR A 69 32.05 9.44 18.60
C TYR A 69 31.88 10.23 17.31
N GLN A 70 32.65 11.31 17.12
CA GLN A 70 32.57 12.13 15.91
C GLN A 70 32.99 11.34 14.65
N LYS A 71 33.99 10.46 14.73
CA LYS A 71 34.37 9.56 13.63
C LYS A 71 33.31 8.49 13.33
N ILE A 72 32.63 7.95 14.35
CA ILE A 72 31.52 7.00 14.15
C ILE A 72 30.32 7.70 13.51
N LEU A 73 29.88 8.83 14.08
CA LEU A 73 28.72 9.59 13.62
C LEU A 73 28.96 10.12 12.20
N SER A 74 30.11 10.75 11.92
CA SER A 74 30.40 11.26 10.57
C SER A 74 30.43 10.16 9.51
N LYS A 75 30.95 8.95 9.79
CA LYS A 75 30.89 7.87 8.80
C LYS A 75 29.45 7.39 8.57
N GLN A 76 28.61 7.34 9.60
CA GLN A 76 27.20 6.98 9.41
C GLN A 76 26.40 8.07 8.68
N CYS A 77 26.63 9.36 8.96
CA CYS A 77 26.06 10.46 8.15
C CYS A 77 26.43 10.30 6.67
N ASN A 78 27.72 10.08 6.38
CA ASN A 78 28.19 9.90 5.01
C ASN A 78 27.56 8.66 4.34
N ASN A 79 27.39 7.55 5.06
CA ASN A 79 26.74 6.33 4.55
C ASN A 79 25.27 6.58 4.14
N LEU A 80 24.55 7.38 4.92
CA LEU A 80 23.14 7.71 4.67
C LEU A 80 23.01 8.73 3.54
N GLU A 81 23.92 9.70 3.46
CA GLU A 81 24.03 10.61 2.32
C GLU A 81 24.38 9.86 1.02
N GLU A 82 25.29 8.89 1.05
CA GLU A 82 25.63 8.03 -0.08
C GLU A 82 24.42 7.17 -0.53
N LEU A 83 23.64 6.65 0.43
CA LEU A 83 22.41 5.91 0.18
C LEU A 83 21.34 6.79 -0.49
N GLU A 84 21.08 7.97 0.05
CA GLU A 84 20.10 8.93 -0.49
C GLU A 84 20.47 9.37 -1.92
N LYS A 85 21.74 9.74 -2.14
CA LYS A 85 22.24 10.13 -3.47
C LYS A 85 22.15 8.95 -4.46
N SER A 86 22.37 7.72 -3.99
CA SER A 86 22.22 6.50 -4.81
C SER A 86 20.75 6.22 -5.18
N LEU A 87 19.79 6.49 -4.28
CA LEU A 87 18.37 6.44 -4.63
C LEU A 87 18.01 7.54 -5.63
N GLN A 88 18.36 8.80 -5.37
CA GLN A 88 17.95 9.91 -6.24
C GLN A 88 18.48 9.77 -7.67
N VAL A 89 19.71 9.28 -7.85
CA VAL A 89 20.25 8.97 -9.19
C VAL A 89 19.44 7.86 -9.88
N ARG A 90 18.96 6.84 -9.17
CA ARG A 90 18.09 5.79 -9.73
C ARG A 90 16.73 6.36 -10.14
N LEU A 91 16.10 7.17 -9.29
CA LEU A 91 14.80 7.81 -9.56
C LEU A 91 14.87 8.74 -10.79
N SER A 92 15.86 9.65 -10.86
CA SER A 92 16.00 10.55 -12.02
C SER A 92 16.42 9.86 -13.32
N ASN A 93 17.07 8.68 -13.26
CA ASN A 93 17.28 7.87 -14.47
C ASN A 93 15.97 7.30 -15.01
N THR A 94 15.05 6.83 -14.15
CA THR A 94 13.67 6.44 -14.52
C THR A 94 12.87 7.61 -15.09
N GLU A 95 13.08 8.85 -14.60
CA GLU A 95 12.48 10.04 -15.22
C GLU A 95 12.98 10.25 -16.66
N ALA A 96 14.29 10.17 -16.87
CA ALA A 96 14.93 10.42 -18.17
C ALA A 96 14.60 9.35 -19.24
N LEU A 97 14.45 8.08 -18.85
CA LEU A 97 14.07 6.99 -19.77
C LEU A 97 12.62 7.09 -20.30
N GLY A 98 11.78 7.95 -19.71
CA GLY A 98 10.44 8.26 -20.21
C GLY A 98 10.36 9.48 -21.13
N ALA A 99 11.46 10.18 -21.43
CA ALA A 99 11.48 11.47 -22.11
C ALA A 99 11.41 11.38 -23.65
N GLY A 100 10.40 10.68 -24.19
CA GLY A 100 10.16 10.55 -25.63
C GLY A 100 9.25 11.64 -26.20
N ASP A 101 9.70 12.90 -26.21
CA ASP A 101 9.12 14.08 -26.90
C ASP A 101 7.58 14.34 -26.77
N SER A 102 6.90 13.71 -25.82
CA SER A 102 5.46 13.87 -25.56
C SER A 102 5.20 14.85 -24.41
N GLU A 103 4.40 15.89 -24.66
CA GLU A 103 3.87 16.76 -23.59
C GLU A 103 2.81 16.06 -22.73
N ASP A 104 2.21 14.98 -23.24
CA ASP A 104 1.20 14.17 -22.56
C ASP A 104 1.85 12.97 -21.84
N ILE A 105 1.57 12.86 -20.54
CA ILE A 105 1.95 11.72 -19.69
C ILE A 105 0.82 10.70 -19.75
N THR A 106 1.06 9.50 -20.30
CA THR A 106 0.02 8.47 -20.34
C THR A 106 -0.15 7.78 -18.98
N LEU A 107 -1.35 7.28 -18.69
CA LEU A 107 -1.62 6.51 -17.47
C LEU A 107 -0.70 5.28 -17.36
N ALA A 108 -0.39 4.62 -18.47
CA ALA A 108 0.52 3.47 -18.49
C ALA A 108 1.97 3.85 -18.11
N ASP A 109 2.39 5.08 -18.35
CA ASP A 109 3.71 5.58 -17.91
C ASP A 109 3.72 5.95 -16.42
N VAL A 110 2.59 6.45 -15.89
CA VAL A 110 2.42 6.66 -14.43
C VAL A 110 2.45 5.32 -13.70
N GLU A 111 1.67 4.34 -14.15
CA GLU A 111 1.65 2.98 -13.56
C GLU A 111 3.01 2.27 -13.61
N ARG A 112 3.82 2.53 -14.65
CA ARG A 112 5.17 1.98 -14.75
C ARG A 112 6.11 2.65 -13.75
N LYS A 113 6.12 3.99 -13.72
CA LYS A 113 6.95 4.77 -12.79
C LYS A 113 6.62 4.47 -11.33
N GLU A 114 5.34 4.36 -10.96
CA GLU A 114 4.93 3.99 -9.61
C GLU A 114 5.37 2.58 -9.18
N ARG A 115 5.47 1.64 -10.12
CA ARG A 115 6.03 0.30 -9.83
C ARG A 115 7.55 0.36 -9.68
N GLU A 116 8.25 0.99 -10.63
CA GLU A 116 9.70 1.19 -10.55
C GLU A 116 10.09 1.93 -9.25
N TYR A 117 9.33 2.93 -8.84
CA TYR A 117 9.54 3.63 -7.56
C TYR A 117 9.33 2.72 -6.35
N SER A 118 8.28 1.87 -6.33
CA SER A 118 8.09 0.89 -5.24
C SER A 118 9.30 -0.05 -5.12
N GLU A 119 9.77 -0.60 -6.25
CA GLU A 119 10.95 -1.49 -6.33
C GLU A 119 12.22 -0.80 -5.81
N GLN A 120 12.51 0.43 -6.25
CA GLN A 120 13.70 1.17 -5.80
C GLN A 120 13.64 1.54 -4.31
N LEU A 121 12.44 1.83 -3.79
CA LEU A 121 12.21 2.18 -2.38
C LEU A 121 12.30 0.94 -1.46
N ILE A 122 11.85 -0.23 -1.90
CA ILE A 122 12.06 -1.51 -1.19
C ILE A 122 13.56 -1.82 -1.13
N ALA A 123 14.29 -1.70 -2.26
CA ALA A 123 15.74 -1.89 -2.28
C ALA A 123 16.50 -0.87 -1.40
N ASN A 124 16.01 0.37 -1.31
CA ASN A 124 16.58 1.39 -0.43
C ASN A 124 16.33 1.09 1.06
N MET A 125 15.16 0.58 1.39
CA MET A 125 14.81 0.12 2.74
C MET A 125 15.70 -1.05 3.18
N GLU A 126 15.93 -2.05 2.32
CA GLU A 126 16.84 -3.16 2.62
C GLU A 126 18.28 -2.66 2.84
N ALA A 127 18.77 -1.75 1.99
CA ALA A 127 20.10 -1.16 2.15
C ALA A 127 20.25 -0.38 3.46
N PHE A 128 19.21 0.33 3.92
CA PHE A 128 19.19 0.96 5.26
C PHE A 128 19.23 -0.09 6.39
N TRP A 129 18.50 -1.20 6.26
CA TRP A 129 18.54 -2.30 7.22
C TRP A 129 19.96 -2.90 7.32
N GLN A 130 20.60 -3.17 6.18
CA GLN A 130 21.99 -3.66 6.11
C GLN A 130 22.99 -2.66 6.73
N GLN A 131 22.80 -1.34 6.52
CA GLN A 131 23.61 -0.32 7.19
C GLN A 131 23.46 -0.40 8.72
N MET A 132 22.25 -0.62 9.24
CA MET A 132 22.04 -0.75 10.69
C MET A 132 22.66 -2.03 11.27
N GLU A 133 22.50 -3.18 10.61
CA GLU A 133 23.17 -4.44 11.01
C GLU A 133 24.70 -4.28 11.06
N SER A 134 25.28 -3.50 10.14
CA SER A 134 26.73 -3.29 10.05
C SER A 134 27.36 -2.60 11.28
N ILE A 135 26.58 -1.88 12.08
CA ILE A 135 27.06 -1.06 13.20
C ILE A 135 27.76 -1.93 14.27
N GLN A 136 27.22 -3.11 14.56
CA GLN A 136 27.82 -4.00 15.56
C GLN A 136 29.21 -4.48 15.12
N HIS A 137 29.36 -4.86 13.84
CA HIS A 137 30.64 -5.23 13.25
C HIS A 137 31.62 -4.04 13.23
N PHE A 138 31.16 -2.87 12.76
CA PHE A 138 31.95 -1.63 12.72
C PHE A 138 32.55 -1.28 14.10
N LEU A 139 31.74 -1.34 15.17
CA LEU A 139 32.18 -1.07 16.54
C LEU A 139 33.20 -2.08 17.06
N VAL A 140 33.04 -3.37 16.75
CA VAL A 140 33.98 -4.43 17.19
C VAL A 140 35.28 -4.39 16.39
N ASP A 141 35.21 -4.37 15.06
CA ASP A 141 36.36 -4.59 14.19
C ASP A 141 37.21 -3.32 14.00
N GLN A 142 36.56 -2.15 13.81
CA GLN A 142 37.27 -0.89 13.56
C GLN A 142 37.55 -0.11 14.85
N PHE A 143 36.60 -0.08 15.79
CA PHE A 143 36.69 0.70 17.03
C PHE A 143 37.12 -0.11 18.26
N LYS A 144 37.30 -1.44 18.11
CA LYS A 144 37.78 -2.36 19.16
C LYS A 144 36.92 -2.34 20.42
N CYS A 145 35.63 -2.03 20.29
CA CYS A 145 34.67 -2.12 21.37
C CYS A 145 34.51 -3.58 21.82
N SER A 146 34.39 -3.82 23.13
CA SER A 146 34.07 -5.15 23.65
C SER A 146 32.73 -5.64 23.09
N SER A 147 32.68 -6.87 22.59
CA SER A 147 31.49 -7.47 21.95
C SER A 147 30.21 -7.35 22.79
N SER A 148 30.30 -7.42 24.13
CA SER A 148 29.19 -7.18 25.06
C SER A 148 28.60 -5.76 24.91
N LYS A 149 29.43 -4.72 25.00
CA LYS A 149 29.01 -3.33 24.78
C LYS A 149 28.48 -3.08 23.37
N ALA A 150 29.09 -3.68 22.34
CA ALA A 150 28.61 -3.55 20.97
C ALA A 150 27.22 -4.20 20.78
N ARG A 151 26.95 -5.33 21.44
CA ARG A 151 25.60 -5.94 21.48
C ARG A 151 24.61 -5.10 22.27
N GLN A 152 24.98 -4.62 23.45
CA GLN A 152 24.12 -3.76 24.26
C GLN A 152 23.73 -2.48 23.50
N LEU A 153 24.69 -1.86 22.79
CA LEU A 153 24.43 -0.70 21.94
C LEU A 153 23.48 -1.04 20.79
N ALA A 154 23.69 -2.17 20.11
CA ALA A 154 22.80 -2.62 19.04
C ALA A 154 21.36 -2.82 19.56
N MET A 155 21.16 -3.49 20.71
CA MET A 155 19.82 -3.69 21.29
C MET A 155 19.14 -2.37 21.64
N THR A 156 19.81 -1.46 22.36
CA THR A 156 19.24 -0.15 22.74
C THR A 156 19.02 0.77 21.52
N LEU A 157 19.82 0.63 20.47
CA LEU A 157 19.60 1.30 19.18
C LEU A 157 18.34 0.75 18.50
N THR A 158 18.20 -0.57 18.38
CA THR A 158 17.01 -1.21 17.79
C THR A 158 15.74 -0.84 18.55
N GLU A 159 15.74 -0.92 19.88
CA GLU A 159 14.60 -0.54 20.73
C GLU A 159 14.12 0.91 20.48
N ARG A 160 15.07 1.85 20.42
CA ARG A 160 14.76 3.27 20.13
C ARG A 160 14.35 3.50 18.68
N MET A 161 14.88 2.71 17.73
CA MET A 161 14.47 2.75 16.32
C MET A 161 13.07 2.18 16.09
N ILE A 162 12.61 1.18 16.86
CA ILE A 162 11.21 0.69 16.80
C ILE A 162 10.26 1.83 17.15
N ALA A 163 10.53 2.52 18.26
CA ALA A 163 9.74 3.69 18.67
C ALA A 163 9.76 4.80 17.61
N ALA A 164 10.90 5.05 16.97
CA ALA A 164 11.01 6.02 15.88
C ALA A 164 10.21 5.60 14.62
N GLU A 165 10.25 4.32 14.23
CA GLU A 165 9.52 3.84 13.05
C GLU A 165 7.99 3.84 13.28
N GLY A 166 7.55 3.60 14.52
CA GLY A 166 6.15 3.78 14.93
C GLY A 166 5.68 5.22 14.75
N LEU A 167 6.41 6.19 15.31
CA LEU A 167 6.12 7.62 15.14
C LEU A 167 6.13 8.06 13.66
N LEU A 168 7.08 7.54 12.87
CA LEU A 168 7.13 7.79 11.42
C LEU A 168 5.96 7.15 10.66
N ARG A 169 5.39 6.04 11.12
CA ARG A 169 4.19 5.42 10.54
C ARG A 169 2.95 6.25 10.87
N ASP A 170 2.76 6.61 12.13
CA ASP A 170 1.58 7.34 12.59
C ASP A 170 1.49 8.73 11.90
N SER A 171 2.63 9.39 11.71
CA SER A 171 2.76 10.61 10.91
C SER A 171 2.49 10.38 9.41
N GLN A 172 2.96 9.26 8.84
CA GLN A 172 2.70 8.92 7.44
C GLN A 172 1.21 8.69 7.18
N ASP A 173 0.52 8.00 8.09
CA ASP A 173 -0.90 7.68 7.93
C ASP A 173 -1.76 8.96 8.08
N LEU A 174 -1.39 9.86 9.01
CA LEU A 174 -1.98 11.20 9.12
C LEU A 174 -1.75 12.05 7.87
N HIS A 175 -0.52 12.14 7.38
CA HIS A 175 -0.21 12.94 6.18
C HIS A 175 -0.71 12.33 4.86
N ALA A 176 -0.96 11.01 4.80
CA ALA A 176 -1.64 10.40 3.67
C ALA A 176 -3.13 10.79 3.61
N LEU A 177 -3.76 10.98 4.78
CA LEU A 177 -5.14 11.50 4.87
C LEU A 177 -5.20 13.00 4.54
N ASP A 178 -4.27 13.82 5.05
CA ASP A 178 -4.11 15.23 4.64
C ASP A 178 -3.89 15.36 3.11
N ALA A 179 -3.03 14.52 2.52
CA ALA A 179 -2.81 14.51 1.07
C ALA A 179 -4.07 14.11 0.28
N LEU A 180 -4.96 13.30 0.86
CA LEU A 180 -6.26 12.99 0.29
C LEU A 180 -7.24 14.16 0.44
N GLU A 181 -7.34 14.78 1.61
CA GLU A 181 -8.25 15.92 1.83
C GLU A 181 -7.87 17.13 0.96
N ARG A 182 -6.57 17.45 0.86
CA ARG A 182 -6.07 18.45 -0.11
C ARG A 182 -6.41 18.07 -1.55
N THR A 183 -6.30 16.81 -1.94
CA THR A 183 -6.75 16.32 -3.26
C THR A 183 -8.24 16.54 -3.49
N MET A 184 -9.10 16.24 -2.52
CA MET A 184 -10.54 16.50 -2.61
C MET A 184 -10.83 18.02 -2.68
N GLY A 185 -10.12 18.84 -1.91
CA GLY A 185 -10.17 20.30 -1.99
C GLY A 185 -9.78 20.83 -3.38
N ARG A 186 -8.76 20.25 -4.01
CA ARG A 186 -8.31 20.61 -5.37
C ARG A 186 -9.36 20.29 -6.44
N VAL A 187 -10.04 19.13 -6.36
CA VAL A 187 -11.19 18.82 -7.24
C VAL A 187 -12.32 19.84 -7.04
N HIS A 188 -12.63 20.17 -5.78
CA HIS A 188 -13.67 21.15 -5.45
C HIS A 188 -13.36 22.55 -5.99
N MET A 189 -12.12 23.03 -5.81
CA MET A 189 -11.64 24.31 -6.33
C MET A 189 -11.71 24.36 -7.87
N ALA A 190 -11.27 23.29 -8.55
CA ALA A 190 -11.31 23.24 -10.00
C ALA A 190 -12.75 23.24 -10.55
N LYS A 191 -13.66 22.46 -9.96
CA LYS A 191 -15.07 22.43 -10.35
C LYS A 191 -15.78 23.76 -10.05
N THR A 192 -15.39 24.47 -8.98
CA THR A 192 -15.89 25.82 -8.67
C THR A 192 -15.58 26.81 -9.79
N ILE A 193 -14.33 26.83 -10.28
CA ILE A 193 -13.93 27.71 -11.39
C ILE A 193 -14.60 27.31 -12.70
N GLU A 194 -14.80 26.00 -12.95
CA GLU A 194 -15.56 25.51 -14.11
C GLU A 194 -17.01 26.04 -14.10
N PHE A 195 -17.73 25.93 -12.98
CA PHE A 195 -19.11 26.43 -12.85
C PHE A 195 -19.24 27.96 -12.95
N LEU A 196 -18.20 28.71 -12.58
CA LEU A 196 -18.13 30.16 -12.82
C LEU A 196 -17.88 30.46 -14.31
N LYS A 197 -16.97 29.73 -14.97
CA LYS A 197 -16.68 29.87 -16.40
C LYS A 197 -17.86 29.48 -17.29
N LEU A 198 -18.66 28.49 -16.91
CA LEU A 198 -19.86 28.08 -17.66
C LEU A 198 -20.96 29.15 -17.65
N GLN A 199 -21.02 30.01 -16.62
CA GLN A 199 -22.08 31.02 -16.47
C GLN A 199 -22.18 32.00 -17.64
N ILE A 200 -21.05 32.41 -18.24
CA ILE A 200 -21.07 33.34 -19.40
C ILE A 200 -21.67 32.69 -20.66
N GLN A 201 -21.50 31.36 -20.81
CA GLN A 201 -22.05 30.62 -21.94
C GLN A 201 -23.57 30.42 -21.79
N GLU A 202 -24.03 30.10 -20.59
CA GLU A 202 -25.46 29.97 -20.26
C GLU A 202 -26.21 31.31 -20.40
N GLU A 203 -25.61 32.41 -19.96
CA GLU A 203 -26.13 33.75 -20.20
C GLU A 203 -26.28 34.04 -21.70
N THR A 204 -25.23 33.73 -22.47
CA THR A 204 -25.20 33.95 -23.93
C THR A 204 -26.30 33.16 -24.63
N LYS A 205 -26.45 31.86 -24.30
CA LYS A 205 -27.54 31.00 -24.79
C LYS A 205 -28.91 31.59 -24.45
N CYS A 206 -29.14 31.98 -23.20
CA CYS A 206 -30.43 32.51 -22.73
C CYS A 206 -30.80 33.84 -23.40
N ARG A 207 -29.86 34.78 -23.53
CA ARG A 207 -30.09 36.09 -24.18
C ARG A 207 -30.34 35.94 -25.68
N LEU A 208 -29.51 35.17 -26.39
CA LEU A 208 -29.72 34.91 -27.82
C LEU A 208 -31.04 34.17 -28.09
N ALA A 209 -31.42 33.21 -27.24
CA ALA A 209 -32.71 32.52 -27.33
C ALA A 209 -33.93 33.41 -27.00
N ALA A 210 -33.75 34.50 -26.24
CA ALA A 210 -34.79 35.51 -26.05
C ALA A 210 -34.90 36.46 -27.25
N ILE A 211 -33.76 37.01 -27.72
CA ILE A 211 -33.68 37.84 -28.93
C ILE A 211 -34.28 37.11 -30.14
N SER A 212 -33.97 35.83 -30.32
CA SER A 212 -34.50 35.01 -31.40
C SER A 212 -36.02 34.88 -31.37
N ARG A 213 -36.63 34.73 -30.18
CA ARG A 213 -38.10 34.71 -30.04
C ARG A 213 -38.74 36.04 -30.40
N SER A 214 -38.17 37.17 -29.97
CA SER A 214 -38.68 38.51 -30.34
C SER A 214 -38.54 38.78 -31.84
N LEU A 215 -37.43 38.39 -32.47
CA LEU A 215 -37.22 38.55 -33.92
C LEU A 215 -38.06 37.56 -34.76
N GLU A 216 -38.39 36.38 -34.22
CA GLU A 216 -39.35 35.44 -34.80
C GLU A 216 -40.76 36.03 -34.80
N GLN A 217 -41.22 36.59 -33.68
CA GLN A 217 -42.54 37.20 -33.56
C GLN A 217 -42.72 38.33 -34.57
N LEU A 218 -41.76 39.24 -34.70
CA LEU A 218 -41.78 40.32 -35.70
C LEU A 218 -41.81 39.78 -37.16
N ALA A 219 -41.20 38.62 -37.42
CA ALA A 219 -41.26 37.99 -38.73
C ALA A 219 -42.62 37.31 -39.00
N VAL A 220 -43.26 36.73 -37.98
CA VAL A 220 -44.62 36.17 -38.05
C VAL A 220 -45.69 37.27 -38.20
N GLU A 221 -45.49 38.41 -37.55
CA GLU A 221 -46.31 39.63 -37.69
C GLU A 221 -46.08 40.35 -39.03
N GLY A 222 -45.06 39.94 -39.81
CA GLY A 222 -44.74 40.50 -41.12
C GLY A 222 -44.02 41.86 -41.08
N THR A 223 -43.57 42.31 -39.92
CA THR A 223 -42.81 43.57 -39.76
C THR A 223 -41.32 43.41 -40.06
N LEU A 224 -40.79 42.18 -39.99
CA LEU A 224 -39.49 41.77 -40.53
C LEU A 224 -39.68 40.75 -41.66
N SER A 225 -38.85 40.81 -42.71
CA SER A 225 -38.67 39.67 -43.60
C SER A 225 -37.75 38.61 -42.97
N GLY A 226 -37.97 37.33 -43.30
CA GLY A 226 -37.14 36.22 -42.78
C GLY A 226 -35.64 36.42 -43.02
N ARG A 227 -35.27 37.00 -44.17
CA ARG A 227 -33.87 37.35 -44.48
C ARG A 227 -33.31 38.42 -43.52
N GLN A 228 -34.06 39.47 -43.22
CA GLN A 228 -33.62 40.49 -42.25
C GLN A 228 -33.48 39.91 -40.84
N LYS A 229 -34.40 39.03 -40.43
CA LYS A 229 -34.30 38.27 -39.18
C LYS A 229 -33.01 37.43 -39.14
N GLU A 230 -32.70 36.68 -40.18
CA GLU A 230 -31.48 35.86 -40.28
C GLU A 230 -30.20 36.71 -40.25
N GLU A 231 -30.17 37.82 -40.99
CA GLU A 231 -29.03 38.75 -41.00
C GLU A 231 -28.82 39.40 -39.62
N LEU A 232 -29.89 39.82 -38.93
CA LEU A 232 -29.83 40.36 -37.57
C LEU A 232 -29.39 39.30 -36.54
N LEU A 233 -29.93 38.08 -36.61
CA LEU A 233 -29.54 37.00 -35.70
C LEU A 233 -28.09 36.59 -35.89
N THR A 234 -27.61 36.50 -37.14
CA THR A 234 -26.21 36.19 -37.43
C THR A 234 -25.28 37.26 -36.85
N GLN A 235 -25.65 38.54 -36.94
CA GLN A 235 -24.90 39.65 -36.33
C GLN A 235 -24.88 39.57 -34.79
N GLN A 236 -26.02 39.27 -34.16
CA GLN A 236 -26.11 39.15 -32.70
C GLN A 236 -25.36 37.92 -32.18
N HIS A 237 -25.55 36.75 -32.79
CA HIS A 237 -24.77 35.55 -32.46
C HIS A 237 -23.26 35.83 -32.56
N LYS A 238 -22.82 36.47 -33.65
CA LYS A 238 -21.42 36.85 -33.82
C LYS A 238 -20.94 37.76 -32.68
N ALA A 239 -21.63 38.88 -32.43
CA ALA A 239 -21.19 39.87 -31.43
C ALA A 239 -21.13 39.29 -30.01
N PHE A 240 -22.14 38.49 -29.62
CA PHE A 240 -22.16 37.82 -28.32
C PHE A 240 -21.02 36.81 -28.18
N TRP A 241 -20.81 35.91 -29.16
CA TRP A 241 -19.74 34.91 -29.07
C TRP A 241 -18.34 35.52 -29.20
N GLU A 242 -18.15 36.64 -29.93
CA GLU A 242 -16.89 37.38 -29.94
C GLU A 242 -16.54 37.96 -28.55
N GLU A 243 -17.54 38.37 -27.76
CA GLU A 243 -17.37 38.84 -26.37
C GLU A 243 -17.17 37.69 -25.38
N VAL A 244 -17.84 36.54 -25.54
CA VAL A 244 -17.52 35.30 -24.79
C VAL A 244 -16.07 34.89 -25.03
N GLU A 245 -15.61 34.99 -26.27
CA GLU A 245 -14.24 34.69 -26.63
C GLU A 245 -13.23 35.73 -26.13
N ARG A 246 -13.64 36.99 -25.99
CA ARG A 246 -12.84 38.01 -25.28
C ARG A 246 -12.71 37.66 -23.79
N PHE A 247 -13.83 37.38 -23.12
CA PHE A 247 -13.88 36.92 -21.73
C PHE A 247 -12.97 35.70 -21.51
N ASN A 248 -13.07 34.67 -22.36
CA ASN A 248 -12.26 33.45 -22.25
C ASN A 248 -10.76 33.76 -22.31
N ARG A 249 -10.31 34.60 -23.27
CA ARG A 249 -8.88 34.96 -23.40
C ARG A 249 -8.38 35.82 -22.24
N GLU A 250 -9.16 36.79 -21.79
CA GLU A 250 -8.79 37.68 -20.68
C GLU A 250 -8.75 36.91 -19.35
N PHE A 251 -9.73 36.04 -19.10
CA PHE A 251 -9.72 35.14 -17.94
C PHE A 251 -8.49 34.23 -17.92
N VAL A 252 -8.18 33.60 -19.06
CA VAL A 252 -7.01 32.72 -19.21
C VAL A 252 -5.69 33.46 -18.94
N GLN A 253 -5.49 34.64 -19.54
CA GLN A 253 -4.25 35.38 -19.39
C GLN A 253 -4.11 35.97 -17.98
N SER A 254 -5.10 36.74 -17.52
CA SER A 254 -5.05 37.38 -16.19
C SER A 254 -5.07 36.37 -15.05
N GLY A 255 -5.78 35.25 -15.21
CA GLY A 255 -5.77 34.14 -14.26
C GLY A 255 -4.38 33.50 -14.14
N LYS A 256 -3.72 33.22 -15.27
CA LYS A 256 -2.33 32.71 -15.29
C LYS A 256 -1.36 33.66 -14.59
N ASP A 257 -1.52 34.97 -14.78
CA ASP A 257 -0.63 35.96 -14.16
C ASP A 257 -0.85 36.06 -12.64
N LEU A 258 -2.11 36.03 -12.15
CA LEU A 258 -2.45 35.94 -10.72
C LEU A 258 -1.89 34.66 -10.07
N VAL A 259 -2.05 33.51 -10.74
CA VAL A 259 -1.54 32.21 -10.29
C VAL A 259 -0.02 32.23 -10.18
N THR A 260 0.66 32.78 -11.19
CA THR A 260 2.14 32.89 -11.20
C THR A 260 2.62 33.79 -10.05
N ALA A 261 1.92 34.89 -9.77
CA ALA A 261 2.23 35.76 -8.64
C ALA A 261 2.02 35.08 -7.28
N SER A 262 0.94 34.29 -7.11
CA SER A 262 0.70 33.55 -5.87
C SER A 262 1.77 32.49 -5.62
N LEU A 263 2.18 31.73 -6.65
CA LEU A 263 3.24 30.72 -6.56
C LEU A 263 4.60 31.33 -6.18
N VAL A 264 4.93 32.53 -6.67
CA VAL A 264 6.16 33.25 -6.25
C VAL A 264 6.08 33.67 -4.78
N ARG A 265 4.95 34.24 -4.34
CA ARG A 265 4.71 34.59 -2.93
C ARG A 265 4.82 33.37 -2.00
N GLN A 266 4.17 32.26 -2.38
CA GLN A 266 4.19 31.00 -1.65
C GLN A 266 5.62 30.44 -1.53
N ALA A 267 6.45 30.53 -2.58
CA ALA A 267 7.85 30.15 -2.52
C ALA A 267 8.71 31.05 -1.60
N GLU A 268 8.45 32.36 -1.57
CA GLU A 268 9.09 33.27 -0.60
C GLU A 268 8.69 32.96 0.85
N GLU A 269 7.42 32.63 1.09
CA GLU A 269 6.92 32.29 2.42
C GLU A 269 7.44 30.90 2.88
N MET A 270 7.43 29.91 1.99
CA MET A 270 7.98 28.57 2.26
C MET A 270 9.49 28.61 2.54
N THR A 271 10.26 29.45 1.86
CA THR A 271 11.70 29.61 2.15
C THR A 271 11.98 30.34 3.47
N ARG A 272 11.15 31.32 3.85
CA ARG A 272 11.20 31.95 5.20
C ARG A 272 10.84 30.94 6.29
N LEU A 273 9.77 30.15 6.08
CA LEU A 273 9.35 29.09 6.99
C LEU A 273 10.46 28.05 7.18
N THR A 274 11.00 27.52 6.09
CA THR A 274 12.09 26.53 6.11
C THR A 274 13.30 27.01 6.92
N LEU A 275 13.70 28.28 6.79
CA LEU A 275 14.80 28.86 7.55
C LEU A 275 14.49 28.93 9.06
N ALA A 276 13.31 29.42 9.44
CA ALA A 276 12.88 29.45 10.84
C ALA A 276 12.79 28.03 11.47
N GLN A 277 12.36 27.04 10.67
CA GLN A 277 12.31 25.63 11.05
C GLN A 277 13.70 25.03 11.26
N GLN A 278 14.69 25.40 10.44
CA GLN A 278 16.10 25.00 10.63
C GLN A 278 16.69 25.61 11.91
N GLU A 279 16.44 26.89 12.19
CA GLU A 279 16.85 27.53 13.46
C GLU A 279 16.18 26.90 14.69
N GLU A 280 14.94 26.42 14.57
CA GLU A 280 14.24 25.69 15.62
C GLU A 280 14.83 24.29 15.83
N ARG A 281 15.07 23.51 14.76
CA ARG A 281 15.75 22.21 14.82
C ARG A 281 17.14 22.34 15.47
N GLY A 282 17.90 23.38 15.13
CA GLY A 282 19.22 23.66 15.71
C GLY A 282 19.19 23.99 17.21
N ARG A 283 18.15 24.68 17.70
CA ARG A 283 17.95 24.96 19.14
C ARG A 283 17.68 23.68 19.93
N LEU A 284 16.78 22.84 19.45
CA LEU A 284 16.43 21.55 20.08
C LEU A 284 17.64 20.58 20.09
N GLN A 285 18.46 20.61 19.05
CA GLN A 285 19.73 19.86 19.00
C GLN A 285 20.79 20.38 19.98
N ALA A 286 20.69 21.62 20.47
CA ALA A 286 21.53 22.12 21.56
C ALA A 286 20.97 21.75 22.94
N GLU A 287 19.65 21.84 23.14
CA GLU A 287 18.97 21.43 24.38
C GLU A 287 19.15 19.94 24.68
N MET A 288 19.20 19.11 23.63
CA MET A 288 19.57 17.69 23.67
C MET A 288 20.86 17.38 24.45
N GLU A 289 21.86 18.28 24.44
CA GLU A 289 23.13 18.06 25.16
C GLU A 289 23.00 18.20 26.68
N LEU A 290 21.82 18.59 27.17
CA LEU A 290 21.47 18.78 28.58
C LEU A 290 20.42 17.78 29.09
N THR A 291 19.70 17.08 28.20
CA THR A 291 18.60 16.17 28.55
C THR A 291 19.09 14.77 28.92
N ALA A 292 18.56 14.21 30.01
CA ALA A 292 18.87 12.86 30.50
C ALA A 292 17.80 11.79 30.19
N ASP A 293 16.75 12.13 29.42
CA ASP A 293 15.73 11.18 28.95
C ASP A 293 15.73 11.11 27.41
N PRO A 294 16.34 10.06 26.83
CA PRO A 294 16.33 9.82 25.39
C PRO A 294 14.93 9.56 24.80
N LYS A 295 13.95 9.07 25.57
CA LYS A 295 12.60 8.75 25.05
C LYS A 295 11.75 10.00 24.96
N GLY A 296 11.68 10.81 26.03
CA GLY A 296 11.05 12.11 26.02
C GLY A 296 11.66 13.06 24.98
N PHE A 297 12.98 13.02 24.80
CA PHE A 297 13.64 13.78 23.74
C PHE A 297 13.18 13.37 22.33
N LEU A 298 13.10 12.06 22.02
CA LEU A 298 12.65 11.60 20.70
C LEU A 298 11.21 11.99 20.41
N GLN A 299 10.34 11.93 21.41
CA GLN A 299 8.95 12.36 21.28
C GLN A 299 8.87 13.88 21.03
N ALA A 300 9.55 14.71 21.83
CA ALA A 300 9.55 16.17 21.64
C ALA A 300 10.18 16.59 20.29
N PHE A 301 11.21 15.88 19.83
CA PHE A 301 11.82 16.10 18.51
C PHE A 301 10.84 15.76 17.38
N HIS A 302 10.11 14.64 17.49
CA HIS A 302 9.07 14.24 16.54
C HIS A 302 7.88 15.22 16.54
N GLU A 303 7.36 15.63 17.71
CA GLU A 303 6.27 16.61 17.84
C GLU A 303 6.60 17.95 17.15
N VAL A 304 7.87 18.36 17.17
CA VAL A 304 8.33 19.54 16.42
C VAL A 304 8.34 19.28 14.92
N LEU A 305 8.89 18.15 14.46
CA LEU A 305 8.91 17.81 13.03
C LEU A 305 7.50 17.68 12.45
N GLU A 306 6.58 17.10 13.21
CA GLU A 306 5.16 16.97 12.87
C GLU A 306 4.48 18.34 12.73
N ARG A 307 4.60 19.21 13.74
CA ARG A 307 4.12 20.60 13.65
C ARG A 307 4.76 21.33 12.46
N GLN A 308 6.02 21.06 12.14
CA GLN A 308 6.71 21.68 11.01
C GLN A 308 6.20 21.21 9.65
N ARG A 309 5.76 19.95 9.50
CA ARG A 309 5.01 19.50 8.32
C ARG A 309 3.62 20.10 8.25
N LEU A 310 2.87 20.11 9.35
CA LEU A 310 1.52 20.69 9.38
C LEU A 310 1.56 22.17 8.94
N MET A 311 2.45 22.99 9.52
CA MET A 311 2.65 24.39 9.08
C MET A 311 3.11 24.55 7.61
N GLN A 312 3.69 23.52 6.98
CA GLN A 312 3.98 23.53 5.54
C GLN A 312 2.73 23.18 4.72
N SER A 313 1.92 22.21 5.17
CA SER A 313 0.66 21.82 4.53
C SER A 313 -0.37 22.96 4.59
N ASP A 314 -0.54 23.55 5.78
CA ASP A 314 -1.39 24.73 6.02
C ASP A 314 -1.05 25.87 5.04
N LEU A 315 0.26 26.16 4.86
CA LEU A 315 0.76 27.20 3.95
C LEU A 315 0.59 26.84 2.46
N GLU A 316 0.64 25.55 2.11
CA GLU A 316 0.32 25.10 0.74
C GLU A 316 -1.18 25.24 0.46
N GLU A 317 -2.07 24.84 1.39
CA GLU A 317 -3.52 24.97 1.24
C GLU A 317 -4.01 26.42 1.27
N GLU A 318 -3.55 27.27 2.21
CA GLU A 318 -3.85 28.71 2.21
C GLU A 318 -3.42 29.39 0.90
N GLY A 319 -2.31 28.93 0.30
CA GLY A 319 -1.82 29.37 -0.99
C GLY A 319 -2.73 28.99 -2.17
N ASP A 320 -3.16 27.72 -2.24
CA ASP A 320 -4.05 27.20 -3.29
C ASP A 320 -5.47 27.82 -3.18
N VAL A 321 -6.03 27.88 -1.97
CA VAL A 321 -7.35 28.48 -1.68
C VAL A 321 -7.33 29.98 -1.98
N GLY A 322 -6.29 30.69 -1.53
CA GLY A 322 -6.12 32.13 -1.82
C GLY A 322 -6.00 32.43 -3.31
N ALA A 323 -5.28 31.59 -4.06
CA ALA A 323 -5.16 31.72 -5.51
C ALA A 323 -6.51 31.45 -6.22
N THR A 324 -7.24 30.41 -5.81
CA THR A 324 -8.55 30.10 -6.37
C THR A 324 -9.57 31.20 -6.06
N GLN A 325 -9.56 31.79 -4.86
CA GLN A 325 -10.42 32.92 -4.51
C GLN A 325 -10.10 34.18 -5.35
N ALA A 326 -8.83 34.43 -5.67
CA ALA A 326 -8.44 35.51 -6.57
C ALA A 326 -8.93 35.27 -8.01
N VAL A 327 -8.77 34.06 -8.54
CA VAL A 327 -9.25 33.66 -9.88
C VAL A 327 -10.79 33.68 -9.96
N ALA A 328 -11.49 33.27 -8.90
CA ALA A 328 -12.94 33.38 -8.79
C ALA A 328 -13.42 34.85 -8.79
N THR A 329 -12.68 35.74 -8.12
CA THR A 329 -12.96 37.18 -8.09
C THR A 329 -12.79 37.80 -9.49
N LEU A 330 -11.67 37.51 -10.16
CA LEU A 330 -11.43 37.88 -11.57
C LEU A 330 -12.56 37.40 -12.49
N CYS A 331 -13.01 36.15 -12.34
CA CYS A 331 -14.09 35.60 -13.14
C CYS A 331 -15.40 36.40 -13.00
N GLN A 332 -15.74 36.81 -11.77
CA GLN A 332 -16.91 37.66 -11.52
C GLN A 332 -16.75 39.08 -12.09
N GLU A 333 -15.56 39.67 -12.05
CA GLU A 333 -15.29 41.00 -12.63
C GLU A 333 -15.42 40.99 -14.16
N LEU A 334 -14.81 40.00 -14.82
CA LEU A 334 -14.92 39.81 -16.26
C LEU A 334 -16.38 39.49 -16.67
N TYR A 335 -17.11 38.71 -15.88
CA TYR A 335 -18.53 38.43 -16.14
C TYR A 335 -19.38 39.70 -16.06
N ARG A 336 -19.18 40.55 -15.02
CA ARG A 336 -19.84 41.87 -14.93
C ARG A 336 -19.52 42.75 -16.15
N SER A 337 -18.25 42.82 -16.57
CA SER A 337 -17.85 43.55 -17.78
C SER A 337 -18.55 43.02 -19.04
N ALA A 338 -18.70 41.70 -19.18
CA ALA A 338 -19.38 41.10 -20.31
C ALA A 338 -20.91 41.35 -20.27
N MET A 339 -21.53 41.41 -19.08
CA MET A 339 -22.95 41.78 -18.95
C MET A 339 -23.22 43.19 -19.44
N ASP A 340 -22.35 44.15 -19.12
CA ASP A 340 -22.43 45.52 -19.63
C ASP A 340 -22.28 45.57 -21.15
N THR A 341 -21.43 44.71 -21.74
CA THR A 341 -21.30 44.61 -23.21
C THR A 341 -22.53 43.98 -23.85
N PHE A 342 -23.05 42.88 -23.30
CA PHE A 342 -24.29 42.26 -23.76
C PHE A 342 -25.49 43.22 -23.69
N GLN A 343 -25.55 44.07 -22.66
CA GLN A 343 -26.59 45.09 -22.56
C GLN A 343 -26.47 46.14 -23.69
N LYS A 344 -25.25 46.58 -24.02
CA LYS A 344 -25.02 47.48 -25.17
C LYS A 344 -25.43 46.83 -26.50
N PHE A 345 -25.21 45.53 -26.69
CA PHE A 345 -25.66 44.81 -27.88
C PHE A 345 -27.19 44.77 -28.00
N VAL A 346 -27.89 44.48 -26.89
CA VAL A 346 -29.36 44.54 -26.79
C VAL A 346 -29.86 45.97 -27.09
N ASP A 347 -29.26 46.99 -26.49
CA ASP A 347 -29.66 48.39 -26.68
C ASP A 347 -29.44 48.87 -28.12
N VAL A 348 -28.34 48.47 -28.78
CA VAL A 348 -28.11 48.76 -30.20
C VAL A 348 -29.13 48.03 -31.08
N LEU A 349 -29.42 46.75 -30.82
CA LEU A 349 -30.40 45.99 -31.59
C LEU A 349 -31.79 46.62 -31.51
N PHE A 350 -32.33 46.78 -30.30
CA PHE A 350 -33.71 47.20 -30.11
C PHE A 350 -33.91 48.70 -30.28
N LEU A 351 -33.00 49.56 -29.81
CA LEU A 351 -33.22 51.01 -29.79
C LEU A 351 -32.61 51.75 -30.98
N GLN A 352 -31.77 51.09 -31.80
CA GLN A 352 -31.11 51.73 -32.96
C GLN A 352 -31.33 50.98 -34.27
N THR A 353 -31.18 49.66 -34.28
CA THR A 353 -31.25 48.87 -35.51
C THR A 353 -32.69 48.53 -35.90
N LEU A 354 -33.49 47.95 -35.00
CA LEU A 354 -34.87 47.57 -35.30
C LEU A 354 -35.77 48.72 -35.79
N PRO A 355 -35.80 49.92 -35.16
CA PRO A 355 -36.62 51.03 -35.64
C PRO A 355 -36.30 51.46 -37.08
N ARG A 356 -35.02 51.34 -37.48
CA ARG A 356 -34.55 51.68 -38.84
C ARG A 356 -34.89 50.62 -39.90
N VAL A 357 -35.11 49.38 -39.48
CA VAL A 357 -35.38 48.22 -40.36
C VAL A 357 -36.87 47.92 -40.48
N THR A 358 -37.64 48.15 -39.41
CA THR A 358 -39.08 47.83 -39.32
C THR A 358 -40.00 49.05 -39.39
N GLY A 359 -39.50 50.24 -39.03
CA GLY A 359 -40.33 51.45 -38.87
C GLY A 359 -41.15 51.50 -37.58
N LEU A 360 -40.95 50.57 -36.65
CA LEU A 360 -41.60 50.57 -35.33
C LEU A 360 -41.31 51.86 -34.54
N SER A 361 -42.25 52.27 -33.68
CA SER A 361 -42.05 53.38 -32.76
C SER A 361 -41.08 52.99 -31.64
N GLN A 362 -40.43 53.99 -31.05
CA GLN A 362 -39.47 53.76 -29.97
C GLN A 362 -40.12 53.09 -28.74
N ALA A 363 -41.40 53.36 -28.46
CA ALA A 363 -42.12 52.74 -27.35
C ALA A 363 -42.38 51.23 -27.58
N GLU A 364 -42.69 50.82 -28.81
CA GLU A 364 -42.83 49.41 -29.18
C GLU A 364 -41.49 48.67 -29.09
N CYS A 365 -40.40 49.32 -29.52
CA CYS A 365 -39.06 48.76 -29.39
C CYS A 365 -38.54 48.70 -27.94
N GLU A 366 -38.91 49.66 -27.08
CA GLU A 366 -38.61 49.62 -25.64
C GLU A 366 -39.41 48.49 -24.94
N TYR A 367 -40.68 48.29 -25.31
CA TYR A 367 -41.48 47.15 -24.85
C TYR A 367 -40.86 45.81 -25.27
N LEU A 368 -40.53 45.63 -26.56
CA LEU A 368 -39.92 44.40 -27.09
C LEU A 368 -38.55 44.11 -26.46
N LYS A 369 -37.76 45.14 -26.17
CA LYS A 369 -36.52 45.02 -25.39
C LYS A 369 -36.80 44.46 -24.00
N GLN A 370 -37.77 45.03 -23.27
CA GLN A 370 -38.08 44.59 -21.91
C GLN A 370 -38.65 43.16 -21.91
N GLU A 371 -39.54 42.83 -22.84
CA GLU A 371 -40.05 41.48 -23.01
C GLU A 371 -38.92 40.48 -23.31
N ALA A 372 -37.93 40.84 -24.14
CA ALA A 372 -36.74 40.01 -24.38
C ALA A 372 -35.88 39.85 -23.12
N GLN A 373 -35.72 40.89 -22.30
CA GLN A 373 -34.96 40.84 -21.05
C GLN A 373 -35.66 39.97 -19.99
N GLU A 374 -36.98 40.09 -19.83
CA GLU A 374 -37.79 39.23 -18.96
C GLU A 374 -37.78 37.76 -19.44
N ASN A 375 -37.87 37.55 -20.77
CA ASN A 375 -37.73 36.23 -21.38
C ASN A 375 -36.34 35.61 -21.26
N ALA A 376 -35.28 36.41 -21.11
CA ALA A 376 -33.93 35.93 -20.83
C ALA A 376 -33.80 35.57 -19.33
N ALA A 377 -34.25 36.46 -18.44
CA ALA A 377 -34.25 36.23 -16.99
C ALA A 377 -35.02 34.97 -16.57
N LEU A 378 -36.15 34.68 -17.23
CA LEU A 378 -36.93 33.46 -16.98
C LEU A 378 -36.18 32.17 -17.36
N GLN A 379 -35.37 32.20 -18.43
CA GLN A 379 -34.58 31.04 -18.86
C GLN A 379 -33.29 30.90 -18.03
N LEU A 380 -32.63 32.02 -17.70
CA LEU A 380 -31.53 32.08 -16.73
C LEU A 380 -31.93 31.46 -15.41
N GLY A 381 -33.09 31.84 -14.86
CA GLY A 381 -33.64 31.25 -13.64
C GLY A 381 -33.93 29.73 -13.74
N LYS A 382 -34.04 29.14 -14.94
CA LYS A 382 -34.05 27.68 -15.11
C LYS A 382 -32.62 27.12 -15.13
N SER A 383 -31.71 27.72 -15.90
CA SER A 383 -30.31 27.30 -15.97
C SER A 383 -29.63 27.36 -14.60
N ASP A 384 -29.90 28.39 -13.78
CA ASP A 384 -29.43 28.47 -12.39
C ASP A 384 -29.96 27.34 -11.49
N ARG A 385 -31.21 26.92 -11.67
CA ARG A 385 -31.77 25.77 -10.92
C ARG A 385 -31.12 24.46 -11.36
N PHE A 386 -30.88 24.28 -12.66
CA PHE A 386 -30.17 23.12 -13.17
C PHE A 386 -28.69 23.10 -12.72
N ARG A 387 -27.99 24.22 -12.79
CA ARG A 387 -26.64 24.42 -12.25
C ARG A 387 -26.55 24.10 -10.76
N SER A 388 -27.55 24.50 -9.98
CA SER A 388 -27.67 24.15 -8.56
C SER A 388 -27.88 22.65 -8.34
N GLN A 389 -28.54 21.95 -9.27
CA GLN A 389 -28.71 20.48 -9.23
C GLN A 389 -27.42 19.76 -9.64
N GLN A 390 -26.72 20.21 -10.70
CA GLN A 390 -25.39 19.66 -11.07
C GLN A 390 -24.39 19.84 -9.93
N TRP A 391 -24.34 21.02 -9.30
CA TRP A 391 -23.49 21.26 -8.12
C TRP A 391 -23.80 20.29 -6.98
N LYS A 392 -25.09 20.03 -6.71
CA LYS A 392 -25.47 19.02 -5.70
C LYS A 392 -25.06 17.60 -6.12
N LEU A 393 -25.27 17.20 -7.37
CA LEU A 393 -24.84 15.89 -7.88
C LEU A 393 -23.33 15.70 -7.75
N PHE A 394 -22.54 16.76 -7.99
CA PHE A 394 -21.10 16.79 -7.76
C PHE A 394 -20.75 16.65 -6.27
N GLN A 395 -21.42 17.37 -5.35
CA GLN A 395 -21.22 17.21 -3.91
C GLN A 395 -21.59 15.80 -3.40
N ASP A 396 -22.74 15.26 -3.85
CA ASP A 396 -23.21 13.92 -3.51
C ASP A 396 -22.24 12.84 -4.05
N LEU A 397 -21.56 13.08 -5.19
CA LEU A 397 -20.50 12.22 -5.73
C LEU A 397 -19.18 12.38 -4.97
N GLN A 398 -18.77 13.60 -4.64
CA GLN A 398 -17.53 13.89 -3.92
C GLN A 398 -17.48 13.18 -2.56
N GLU A 399 -18.62 13.13 -1.84
CA GLU A 399 -18.73 12.38 -0.58
C GLU A 399 -18.72 10.86 -0.79
N GLN A 400 -19.32 10.34 -1.88
CA GLN A 400 -19.22 8.92 -2.25
C GLN A 400 -17.77 8.52 -2.54
N GLU A 401 -17.00 9.38 -3.21
CA GLU A 401 -15.58 9.14 -3.44
C GLU A 401 -14.78 9.16 -2.13
N LYS A 402 -15.01 10.15 -1.25
CA LYS A 402 -14.36 10.19 0.08
C LYS A 402 -14.61 8.90 0.85
N GLN A 403 -15.85 8.41 0.88
CA GLN A 403 -16.19 7.14 1.52
C GLN A 403 -15.44 5.95 0.90
N VAL A 404 -15.35 5.84 -0.43
CA VAL A 404 -14.58 4.77 -1.10
C VAL A 404 -13.10 4.83 -0.74
N TRP A 405 -12.49 6.02 -0.68
CA TRP A 405 -11.09 6.15 -0.23
C TRP A 405 -10.88 5.69 1.23
N MET A 406 -11.81 6.02 2.14
CA MET A 406 -11.76 5.53 3.51
C MET A 406 -11.93 4.02 3.60
N GLU A 407 -12.77 3.42 2.76
CA GLU A 407 -12.90 1.95 2.65
C GLU A 407 -11.59 1.29 2.22
N GLU A 408 -10.92 1.76 1.15
CA GLU A 408 -9.62 1.21 0.74
C GLU A 408 -8.52 1.42 1.80
N HIS A 409 -8.53 2.55 2.50
CA HIS A 409 -7.61 2.81 3.62
C HIS A 409 -7.82 1.82 4.77
N THR A 410 -9.06 1.62 5.24
CA THR A 410 -9.33 0.64 6.31
C THR A 410 -9.02 -0.80 5.86
N LEU A 411 -9.23 -1.13 4.59
CA LEU A 411 -8.90 -2.43 4.00
C LEU A 411 -7.37 -2.67 3.92
N SER A 412 -6.60 -1.63 3.58
CA SER A 412 -5.13 -1.63 3.67
C SER A 412 -4.66 -1.82 5.12
N THR A 413 -5.28 -1.15 6.09
CA THR A 413 -4.95 -1.31 7.52
C THR A 413 -5.24 -2.73 8.02
N VAL A 414 -6.37 -3.33 7.66
CA VAL A 414 -6.71 -4.72 8.03
C VAL A 414 -5.73 -5.73 7.41
N LEU A 415 -5.28 -5.49 6.17
CA LEU A 415 -4.24 -6.33 5.55
C LEU A 415 -2.91 -6.21 6.31
N GLN A 416 -2.51 -5.00 6.70
CA GLN A 416 -1.29 -4.77 7.48
C GLN A 416 -1.34 -5.45 8.86
N THR A 417 -2.46 -5.36 9.58
CA THR A 417 -2.59 -6.07 10.88
C THR A 417 -2.53 -7.59 10.71
N HIS A 418 -3.12 -8.15 9.65
CA HIS A 418 -3.01 -9.59 9.38
C HIS A 418 -1.57 -10.00 9.03
N LEU A 419 -0.83 -9.17 8.28
CA LEU A 419 0.58 -9.41 7.99
C LEU A 419 1.45 -9.32 9.25
N GLN A 420 1.13 -8.40 10.16
CA GLN A 420 1.79 -8.28 11.47
C GLN A 420 1.55 -9.53 12.33
N ASP A 421 0.28 -9.89 12.56
CA ASP A 421 -0.12 -11.05 13.36
C ASP A 421 0.50 -12.36 12.85
N ASP A 422 0.51 -12.59 11.53
CA ASP A 422 1.15 -13.76 10.90
C ASP A 422 2.66 -13.79 11.17
N HIS A 423 3.35 -12.67 10.95
CA HIS A 423 4.82 -12.60 11.09
C HIS A 423 5.27 -12.76 12.55
N GLU A 424 4.59 -12.10 13.50
CA GLU A 424 4.85 -12.25 14.93
C GLU A 424 4.58 -13.69 15.39
N SER A 425 3.44 -14.27 15.01
CA SER A 425 3.04 -15.64 15.34
C SER A 425 4.04 -16.69 14.82
N ILE A 426 4.51 -16.53 13.57
CA ILE A 426 5.51 -17.41 12.97
C ILE A 426 6.83 -17.37 13.74
N ILE A 427 7.30 -16.18 14.14
CA ILE A 427 8.62 -16.04 14.76
C ILE A 427 8.64 -16.48 16.22
N HIS A 428 7.59 -16.20 16.99
CA HIS A 428 7.42 -16.81 18.32
C HIS A 428 7.39 -18.34 18.20
N GLN A 429 6.60 -18.90 17.28
CA GLN A 429 6.53 -20.34 17.04
C GLN A 429 7.88 -20.96 16.61
N VAL A 430 8.72 -20.24 15.85
CA VAL A 430 10.06 -20.71 15.46
C VAL A 430 11.01 -20.66 16.65
N LEU A 431 11.02 -19.58 17.43
CA LEU A 431 11.90 -19.42 18.59
C LEU A 431 11.55 -20.42 19.71
N ASP A 432 10.26 -20.68 19.96
CA ASP A 432 9.78 -21.72 20.90
C ASP A 432 10.24 -23.14 20.52
N GLN A 433 10.51 -23.39 19.23
CA GLN A 433 11.02 -24.68 18.73
C GLN A 433 12.56 -24.77 18.76
N LEU A 434 13.28 -23.66 18.88
CA LEU A 434 14.75 -23.59 18.80
C LEU A 434 15.38 -23.64 20.19
N GLY A 435 15.48 -24.84 20.74
CA GLY A 435 16.20 -25.11 21.99
C GLY A 435 17.65 -24.64 21.94
N GLY A 436 18.13 -24.06 23.05
CA GLY A 436 19.52 -23.61 23.23
C GLY A 436 19.76 -22.11 23.07
N LEU A 437 18.83 -21.35 22.47
CA LEU A 437 18.93 -19.88 22.47
C LEU A 437 18.88 -19.33 23.91
N SER A 438 19.67 -18.29 24.18
CA SER A 438 19.60 -17.53 25.44
C SER A 438 18.52 -16.45 25.37
N GLU A 439 17.95 -16.08 26.51
CA GLU A 439 16.91 -15.03 26.60
C GLU A 439 17.34 -13.72 25.92
N GLU A 440 18.56 -13.23 26.16
CA GLU A 440 19.15 -12.07 25.46
C GLU A 440 19.13 -12.21 23.92
N SER A 441 19.39 -13.40 23.40
CA SER A 441 19.42 -13.66 21.95
C SER A 441 18.01 -13.81 21.36
N THR A 442 17.09 -14.42 22.08
CA THR A 442 15.68 -14.51 21.68
C THR A 442 15.05 -13.11 21.63
N GLN A 443 15.28 -12.29 22.67
CA GLN A 443 14.86 -10.89 22.70
C GLN A 443 15.49 -10.08 21.56
N GLY A 444 16.79 -10.23 21.32
CA GLY A 444 17.49 -9.53 20.24
C GLY A 444 16.98 -9.90 18.83
N ILE A 445 16.56 -11.16 18.61
CA ILE A 445 15.94 -11.59 17.35
C ILE A 445 14.52 -11.01 17.22
N LEU A 446 13.73 -10.98 18.29
CA LEU A 446 12.38 -10.41 18.30
C LEU A 446 12.42 -8.90 18.02
N GLN A 447 13.19 -8.13 18.78
CA GLN A 447 13.38 -6.68 18.55
C GLN A 447 13.95 -6.39 17.16
N GLY A 448 14.92 -7.22 16.71
CA GLY A 448 15.46 -7.14 15.36
C GLY A 448 14.38 -7.32 14.29
N HIS A 449 13.49 -8.30 14.44
CA HIS A 449 12.39 -8.49 13.50
C HIS A 449 11.35 -7.36 13.55
N GLU A 450 10.92 -6.98 14.75
CA GLU A 450 9.91 -5.95 15.01
C GLU A 450 10.24 -4.65 14.26
N LEU A 451 11.49 -4.19 14.33
CA LEU A 451 11.95 -3.00 13.61
C LEU A 451 11.83 -3.12 12.08
N LEU A 452 12.24 -4.26 11.52
CA LEU A 452 12.16 -4.51 10.08
C LEU A 452 10.70 -4.61 9.65
N LEU A 453 9.85 -5.25 10.45
CA LEU A 453 8.41 -5.40 10.23
C LEU A 453 7.69 -4.05 10.26
N CYS A 454 7.95 -3.17 11.24
CA CYS A 454 7.41 -1.80 11.27
C CYS A 454 7.81 -1.01 10.02
N SER A 455 9.09 -1.10 9.61
CA SER A 455 9.60 -0.45 8.39
C SER A 455 8.93 -1.00 7.12
N ALA A 456 8.67 -2.31 7.07
CA ALA A 456 7.99 -2.98 5.97
C ALA A 456 6.50 -2.59 5.87
N LEU A 457 5.77 -2.64 6.99
CA LEU A 457 4.35 -2.27 7.05
C LEU A 457 4.15 -0.81 6.63
N ARG A 458 5.00 0.11 7.12
CA ARG A 458 4.97 1.52 6.73
C ARG A 458 5.17 1.72 5.21
N ARG A 459 6.09 0.97 4.58
CA ARG A 459 6.27 0.96 3.11
C ARG A 459 5.03 0.44 2.37
N LEU A 460 4.40 -0.61 2.89
CA LEU A 460 3.18 -1.19 2.31
C LEU A 460 1.95 -0.28 2.46
N ALA A 461 1.81 0.44 3.58
CA ALA A 461 0.74 1.42 3.79
C ALA A 461 0.72 2.49 2.69
N LEU A 462 1.86 3.18 2.49
CA LEU A 462 2.01 4.24 1.51
C LEU A 462 1.90 3.71 0.07
N ARG A 463 2.32 2.46 -0.17
CA ARG A 463 2.10 1.78 -1.45
C ARG A 463 0.62 1.49 -1.70
N GLY A 464 -0.16 1.11 -0.68
CA GLY A 464 -1.60 0.93 -0.77
C GLY A 464 -2.33 2.20 -1.23
N SER A 465 -1.97 3.36 -0.66
CA SER A 465 -2.50 4.67 -1.10
C SER A 465 -2.17 4.95 -2.58
N ALA A 466 -0.94 4.67 -3.02
CA ALA A 466 -0.54 4.85 -4.42
C ALA A 466 -1.34 3.95 -5.39
N ILE A 467 -1.52 2.65 -5.09
CA ILE A 467 -2.31 1.76 -5.99
C ILE A 467 -3.79 2.13 -5.98
N THR A 468 -4.33 2.62 -4.85
CA THR A 468 -5.70 3.18 -4.80
C THR A 468 -5.83 4.40 -5.71
N THR A 469 -4.82 5.28 -5.71
CA THR A 469 -4.78 6.44 -6.62
C THR A 469 -4.78 6.02 -8.08
N LEU A 470 -3.92 5.06 -8.46
CA LEU A 470 -3.89 4.49 -9.82
C LEU A 470 -5.23 3.85 -10.21
N THR A 471 -5.96 3.29 -9.24
CA THR A 471 -7.30 2.74 -9.46
C THR A 471 -8.33 3.84 -9.72
N GLN A 472 -8.30 4.96 -9.00
CA GLN A 472 -9.13 6.11 -9.33
C GLN A 472 -8.79 6.68 -10.71
N MET A 473 -7.50 6.74 -11.07
CA MET A 473 -7.07 7.18 -12.40
C MET A 473 -7.63 6.29 -13.53
N ARG A 474 -7.66 4.96 -13.35
CA ARG A 474 -8.29 4.03 -14.31
C ARG A 474 -9.80 4.19 -14.43
N LEU A 475 -10.49 4.62 -13.36
CA LEU A 475 -11.94 4.74 -13.32
C LEU A 475 -12.47 6.14 -13.70
N SER A 476 -11.63 7.18 -13.65
CA SER A 476 -11.94 8.60 -13.93
C SER A 476 -12.87 8.81 -15.14
N GLY A 477 -12.44 8.43 -16.35
CA GLY A 477 -13.24 8.63 -17.57
C GLY A 477 -14.61 7.93 -17.55
N LYS A 478 -14.77 6.82 -16.81
CA LYS A 478 -16.07 6.14 -16.66
C LYS A 478 -16.93 6.77 -15.55
N LYS A 479 -16.32 7.31 -14.51
CA LYS A 479 -16.97 8.17 -13.52
C LYS A 479 -17.51 9.45 -14.15
N SER A 480 -16.70 10.12 -14.98
CA SER A 480 -17.13 11.31 -15.75
C SER A 480 -18.32 11.00 -16.66
N LEU A 481 -18.27 9.90 -17.43
CA LEU A 481 -19.40 9.47 -18.26
C LEU A 481 -20.67 9.19 -17.43
N LEU A 482 -20.54 8.56 -16.26
CA LEU A 482 -21.68 8.32 -15.37
C LEU A 482 -22.22 9.62 -14.75
N GLN A 483 -21.36 10.58 -14.45
CA GLN A 483 -21.75 11.92 -14.01
C GLN A 483 -22.52 12.66 -15.12
N GLU A 484 -22.00 12.69 -16.35
CA GLU A 484 -22.68 13.30 -17.51
C GLU A 484 -24.09 12.72 -17.70
N LEU A 485 -24.25 11.39 -17.58
CA LEU A 485 -25.55 10.73 -17.70
C LEU A 485 -26.51 11.09 -16.54
N ARG A 486 -26.00 11.24 -15.31
CA ARG A 486 -26.79 11.71 -14.15
C ARG A 486 -27.23 13.17 -14.32
N GLU A 487 -26.35 14.02 -14.86
CA GLU A 487 -26.66 15.43 -15.15
C GLU A 487 -27.65 15.57 -16.30
N GLN A 488 -27.53 14.78 -17.38
CA GLN A 488 -28.51 14.70 -18.46
C GLN A 488 -29.89 14.25 -17.97
N HIS A 489 -29.95 13.24 -17.10
CA HIS A 489 -31.20 12.81 -16.47
C HIS A 489 -31.83 13.94 -15.63
N ALA A 490 -31.04 14.67 -14.84
CA ALA A 490 -31.53 15.80 -14.05
C ALA A 490 -32.04 16.97 -14.93
N LEU A 491 -31.38 17.23 -16.07
CA LEU A 491 -31.81 18.24 -17.05
C LEU A 491 -33.21 17.93 -17.59
N GLU A 492 -33.42 16.69 -18.07
CA GLU A 492 -34.72 16.27 -18.59
C GLU A 492 -35.80 16.18 -17.51
N GLN A 493 -35.43 15.78 -16.28
CA GLN A 493 -36.37 15.78 -15.15
C GLN A 493 -36.85 17.20 -14.79
N GLY A 494 -36.02 18.21 -15.05
CA GLY A 494 -36.36 19.63 -14.86
C GLY A 494 -37.10 20.29 -16.03
N SER A 495 -37.29 19.61 -17.18
CA SER A 495 -37.70 20.26 -18.43
C SER A 495 -39.20 20.53 -18.57
N SER A 496 -40.07 19.79 -17.88
CA SER A 496 -41.53 19.92 -18.00
C SER A 496 -42.32 19.71 -16.70
N GLN A 497 -43.49 20.37 -16.60
CA GLN A 497 -44.51 20.11 -15.56
C GLN A 497 -45.60 19.14 -16.02
N CYS A 498 -45.62 18.76 -17.31
CA CYS A 498 -46.52 17.78 -17.88
C CYS A 498 -45.72 16.87 -18.82
N LEU A 499 -45.54 15.62 -18.42
CA LEU A 499 -44.76 14.66 -19.20
C LEU A 499 -45.53 14.31 -20.48
N ASP A 500 -44.96 14.63 -21.64
CA ASP A 500 -45.32 13.93 -22.87
C ASP A 500 -44.85 12.47 -22.80
N GLU A 501 -45.54 11.57 -23.49
CA GLU A 501 -45.23 10.14 -23.53
C GLU A 501 -43.79 9.91 -24.03
N HIS A 502 -43.31 10.70 -25.00
CA HIS A 502 -41.93 10.63 -25.49
C HIS A 502 -40.91 11.13 -24.44
N GLN A 503 -41.22 12.18 -23.67
CA GLN A 503 -40.36 12.66 -22.58
C GLN A 503 -40.25 11.63 -21.45
N TRP A 504 -41.36 10.98 -21.09
CA TRP A 504 -41.35 9.90 -20.10
C TRP A 504 -40.59 8.67 -20.57
N GLN A 505 -40.69 8.31 -21.86
CA GLN A 505 -39.89 7.24 -22.45
C GLN A 505 -38.40 7.58 -22.49
N LEU A 506 -38.04 8.83 -22.83
CA LEU A 506 -36.66 9.31 -22.78
C LEU A 506 -36.09 9.26 -21.35
N LEU A 507 -36.84 9.74 -20.35
CA LEU A 507 -36.43 9.69 -18.94
C LEU A 507 -36.19 8.25 -18.47
N ARG A 508 -37.09 7.30 -18.78
CA ARG A 508 -36.87 5.89 -18.43
C ARG A 508 -35.70 5.25 -19.18
N ALA A 509 -35.40 5.69 -20.41
CA ALA A 509 -34.21 5.23 -21.14
C ALA A 509 -32.91 5.77 -20.54
N LEU A 510 -32.90 7.04 -20.09
CA LEU A 510 -31.78 7.64 -19.37
C LEU A 510 -31.59 7.00 -17.99
N GLU A 511 -32.66 6.80 -17.21
CA GLU A 511 -32.65 6.11 -15.92
C GLU A 511 -32.08 4.67 -16.05
N ALA A 512 -32.57 3.90 -17.02
CA ALA A 512 -32.05 2.56 -17.30
C ALA A 512 -30.56 2.56 -17.67
N ARG A 513 -30.10 3.53 -18.47
CA ARG A 513 -28.70 3.66 -18.86
C ARG A 513 -27.80 4.11 -17.69
N VAL A 514 -28.27 5.02 -16.84
CA VAL A 514 -27.57 5.41 -15.60
C VAL A 514 -27.39 4.20 -14.68
N LEU A 515 -28.42 3.35 -14.55
CA LEU A 515 -28.33 2.11 -13.77
C LEU A 515 -27.39 1.07 -14.41
N GLU A 516 -27.41 0.92 -15.73
CA GLU A 516 -26.50 -0.01 -16.44
C GLU A 516 -25.03 0.41 -16.32
N GLU A 517 -24.70 1.66 -16.62
CA GLU A 517 -23.30 2.14 -16.53
C GLU A 517 -22.83 2.25 -15.07
N ALA A 518 -23.73 2.50 -14.10
CA ALA A 518 -23.39 2.40 -12.67
C ALA A 518 -23.06 0.95 -12.26
N GLY A 519 -23.84 -0.04 -12.70
CA GLY A 519 -23.58 -1.45 -12.42
C GLY A 519 -22.25 -1.92 -13.03
N ARG A 520 -21.97 -1.55 -14.29
CA ARG A 520 -20.68 -1.81 -14.94
C ARG A 520 -19.51 -1.15 -14.22
N LEU A 521 -19.66 0.11 -13.78
CA LEU A 521 -18.64 0.81 -13.01
C LEU A 521 -18.38 0.13 -11.65
N GLU A 522 -19.42 -0.41 -11.00
CA GLU A 522 -19.27 -1.20 -9.78
C GLU A 522 -18.54 -2.53 -10.03
N GLU A 523 -18.93 -3.30 -11.05
CA GLU A 523 -18.26 -4.55 -11.44
C GLU A 523 -16.77 -4.32 -11.77
N GLU A 524 -16.45 -3.27 -12.53
CA GLU A 524 -15.07 -2.90 -12.84
C GLU A 524 -14.30 -2.39 -11.61
N ALA A 525 -14.93 -1.61 -10.73
CA ALA A 525 -14.30 -1.17 -9.47
C ALA A 525 -14.01 -2.36 -8.55
N GLN A 526 -14.91 -3.34 -8.46
CA GLN A 526 -14.68 -4.59 -7.72
C GLN A 526 -13.55 -5.42 -8.35
N GLN A 527 -13.50 -5.52 -9.69
CA GLN A 527 -12.41 -6.20 -10.39
C GLN A 527 -11.05 -5.49 -10.18
N MET A 528 -11.04 -4.16 -10.22
CA MET A 528 -9.87 -3.33 -9.96
C MET A 528 -9.38 -3.44 -8.51
N ARG A 529 -10.28 -3.39 -7.52
CA ARG A 529 -10.00 -3.64 -6.10
C ARG A 529 -9.32 -5.00 -5.89
N LEU A 530 -9.80 -6.05 -6.57
CA LEU A 530 -9.18 -7.38 -6.51
C LEU A 530 -7.77 -7.39 -7.15
N GLN A 531 -7.55 -6.69 -8.26
CA GLN A 531 -6.22 -6.54 -8.87
C GLN A 531 -5.25 -5.76 -7.97
N LEU A 532 -5.71 -4.67 -7.35
CA LEU A 532 -4.96 -3.86 -6.37
C LEU A 532 -4.51 -4.71 -5.19
N GLN A 533 -5.43 -5.49 -4.61
CA GLN A 533 -5.12 -6.42 -3.51
C GLN A 533 -4.07 -7.45 -3.94
N GLN A 534 -4.19 -8.03 -5.13
CA GLN A 534 -3.22 -9.01 -5.63
C GLN A 534 -1.82 -8.41 -5.86
N GLN A 535 -1.73 -7.17 -6.32
CA GLN A 535 -0.45 -6.46 -6.46
C GLN A 535 0.17 -6.15 -5.10
N LEU A 536 -0.60 -5.58 -4.17
CA LEU A 536 -0.13 -5.27 -2.81
C LEU A 536 0.28 -6.55 -2.04
N LEU A 537 -0.44 -7.66 -2.24
CA LEU A 537 -0.08 -8.98 -1.70
C LEU A 537 1.20 -9.56 -2.32
N ALA A 538 1.50 -9.27 -3.59
CA ALA A 538 2.75 -9.70 -4.23
C ALA A 538 3.94 -8.91 -3.70
N GLU A 539 3.84 -7.58 -3.64
CA GLU A 539 4.87 -6.70 -3.06
C GLU A 539 5.09 -7.01 -1.56
N ALA A 540 4.02 -7.32 -0.80
CA ALA A 540 4.11 -7.81 0.57
C ALA A 540 4.81 -9.19 0.69
N GLN A 541 4.66 -10.09 -0.30
CA GLN A 541 5.38 -11.36 -0.33
C GLN A 541 6.87 -11.20 -0.65
N GLU A 542 7.25 -10.18 -1.43
CA GLU A 542 8.65 -9.84 -1.70
C GLU A 542 9.32 -9.25 -0.45
N VAL A 543 8.69 -8.25 0.19
CA VAL A 543 9.18 -7.70 1.46
C VAL A 543 9.19 -8.78 2.56
N GLY A 544 8.17 -9.65 2.61
CA GLY A 544 8.12 -10.81 3.51
C GLY A 544 9.17 -11.89 3.25
N GLN A 545 9.80 -11.92 2.07
CA GLN A 545 11.00 -12.73 1.80
C GLN A 545 12.26 -12.05 2.34
N LEU A 546 12.40 -10.73 2.22
CA LEU A 546 13.52 -9.99 2.81
C LEU A 546 13.52 -10.08 4.34
N LEU A 547 12.35 -9.86 4.98
CA LEU A 547 12.16 -10.02 6.42
C LEU A 547 12.60 -11.41 6.91
N ARG A 548 12.31 -12.45 6.14
CA ARG A 548 12.71 -13.83 6.44
C ARG A 548 14.21 -14.05 6.29
N GLN A 549 14.84 -13.56 5.23
CA GLN A 549 16.29 -13.67 5.03
C GLN A 549 17.08 -13.01 6.16
N HIS A 550 16.59 -11.88 6.69
CA HIS A 550 17.17 -11.22 7.85
C HIS A 550 16.98 -12.02 9.15
N THR A 551 15.78 -12.56 9.43
CA THR A 551 15.57 -13.37 10.65
C THR A 551 16.25 -14.74 10.60
N GLU A 552 16.30 -15.40 9.43
CA GLU A 552 17.11 -16.61 9.20
C GLU A 552 18.59 -16.36 9.51
N ARG A 553 19.13 -15.21 9.04
CA ARG A 553 20.51 -14.78 9.30
C ARG A 553 20.75 -14.52 10.79
N ALA A 554 19.85 -13.79 11.47
CA ALA A 554 19.95 -13.48 12.89
C ALA A 554 19.88 -14.75 13.77
N ILE A 555 18.93 -15.65 13.50
CA ILE A 555 18.81 -16.96 14.16
C ILE A 555 20.09 -17.79 13.94
N GLY A 556 20.57 -17.88 12.71
CA GLY A 556 21.80 -18.62 12.39
C GLY A 556 23.03 -18.07 13.11
N GLN A 557 23.18 -16.75 13.20
CA GLN A 557 24.24 -16.09 13.96
C GLN A 557 24.13 -16.36 15.47
N ALA A 558 22.92 -16.33 16.03
CA ALA A 558 22.68 -16.62 17.46
C ALA A 558 23.01 -18.07 17.81
N LEU A 559 22.59 -19.04 16.99
CA LEU A 559 22.92 -20.47 17.16
C LEU A 559 24.43 -20.72 17.02
N LEU A 560 25.11 -20.11 16.04
CA LEU A 560 26.58 -20.15 15.92
C LEU A 560 27.28 -19.54 17.14
N GLY A 561 26.75 -18.45 17.69
CA GLY A 561 27.21 -17.82 18.92
C GLY A 561 27.07 -18.73 20.13
N HIS A 562 25.90 -19.38 20.29
CA HIS A 562 25.67 -20.36 21.34
C HIS A 562 26.66 -21.53 21.23
N ALA A 563 26.73 -22.19 20.07
CA ALA A 563 27.59 -23.36 19.86
C ALA A 563 29.07 -23.07 20.18
N ARG A 564 29.57 -21.90 19.75
CA ARG A 564 30.93 -21.44 20.09
C ARG A 564 31.12 -21.22 21.60
N ASN A 565 30.14 -20.64 22.28
CA ASN A 565 30.20 -20.41 23.73
C ASN A 565 30.15 -21.72 24.52
N THR A 566 29.29 -22.67 24.12
CA THR A 566 29.14 -23.98 24.77
C THR A 566 30.37 -24.86 24.55
N ALA A 567 30.94 -24.86 23.33
CA ALA A 567 32.24 -25.48 23.06
C ALA A 567 33.36 -24.84 23.90
N SER A 568 33.40 -23.52 24.02
CA SER A 568 34.43 -22.80 24.81
C SER A 568 34.31 -23.03 26.31
N ARG A 569 33.09 -23.14 26.86
CA ARG A 569 32.84 -23.40 28.29
C ARG A 569 33.22 -24.84 28.67
N SER A 570 32.85 -25.82 27.86
CA SER A 570 33.21 -27.22 28.08
C SER A 570 34.71 -27.47 27.90
N TRP A 571 35.37 -26.79 26.95
CA TRP A 571 36.84 -26.80 26.81
C TRP A 571 37.61 -26.30 28.04
N ALA A 572 36.97 -25.56 28.95
CA ALA A 572 37.63 -24.84 30.04
C ALA A 572 37.46 -25.47 31.44
N ARG A 573 36.64 -26.52 31.58
CA ARG A 573 36.44 -27.21 32.87
C ARG A 573 37.10 -28.59 32.90
N ASP A 574 36.56 -29.54 32.15
CA ASP A 574 36.94 -30.96 32.26
C ASP A 574 38.32 -31.24 31.68
N ARG A 575 38.80 -30.32 30.83
CA ARG A 575 40.01 -30.46 30.03
C ARG A 575 41.29 -30.33 30.86
N ASP A 576 41.38 -29.37 31.76
CA ASP A 576 42.68 -28.95 32.31
C ASP A 576 43.10 -29.72 33.56
N ASP A 577 42.18 -30.36 34.28
CA ASP A 577 42.52 -31.29 35.37
C ASP A 577 42.76 -32.72 34.86
N PHE A 578 41.93 -33.23 33.94
CA PHE A 578 42.15 -34.54 33.34
C PHE A 578 43.42 -34.59 32.47
N LYS A 579 43.66 -33.57 31.62
CA LYS A 579 44.89 -33.55 30.82
C LYS A 579 46.13 -33.43 31.68
N ARG A 580 46.13 -32.67 32.78
CA ARG A 580 47.28 -32.54 33.67
C ARG A 580 47.72 -33.92 34.20
N ALA A 581 46.79 -34.63 34.85
CA ALA A 581 47.03 -35.98 35.35
C ALA A 581 47.44 -36.99 34.25
N LEU A 582 46.80 -36.94 33.07
CA LEU A 582 47.14 -37.83 31.96
C LEU A 582 48.52 -37.50 31.35
N THR A 583 48.90 -36.21 31.26
CA THR A 583 50.23 -35.80 30.77
C THR A 583 51.34 -36.12 31.76
N GLU A 584 51.13 -35.91 33.06
CA GLU A 584 52.09 -36.26 34.11
C GLU A 584 52.41 -37.77 34.06
N ALA A 585 51.37 -38.61 34.14
CA ALA A 585 51.52 -40.07 34.02
C ALA A 585 52.13 -40.53 32.68
N ALA A 586 51.80 -39.87 31.56
CA ALA A 586 52.39 -40.18 30.26
C ALA A 586 53.88 -39.77 30.17
N THR A 587 54.30 -38.68 30.83
CA THR A 587 55.71 -38.27 30.90
C THR A 587 56.55 -39.12 31.84
N GLU A 588 55.94 -39.74 32.86
CA GLU A 588 56.59 -40.69 33.75
C GLU A 588 56.63 -42.13 33.17
N SER A 589 55.82 -42.44 32.15
CA SER A 589 55.71 -43.78 31.56
C SER A 589 56.74 -44.06 30.47
N ILE A 590 57.69 -44.95 30.78
CA ILE A 590 58.74 -45.47 29.88
C ILE A 590 58.16 -46.19 28.64
N TYR A 591 56.86 -46.53 28.63
CA TYR A 591 56.21 -47.34 27.59
C TYR A 591 55.42 -46.55 26.54
N VAL A 592 55.22 -45.24 26.74
CA VAL A 592 54.50 -44.39 25.79
C VAL A 592 55.45 -44.00 24.64
N THR A 593 55.16 -44.49 23.43
CA THR A 593 55.96 -44.20 22.23
C THR A 593 55.14 -43.41 21.22
N SER A 594 55.77 -42.46 20.50
CA SER A 594 55.11 -41.64 19.47
C SER A 594 54.38 -42.49 18.44
N ALA A 595 55.05 -43.48 17.86
CA ALA A 595 54.46 -44.41 16.90
C ALA A 595 53.28 -45.26 17.45
N GLY A 596 53.10 -45.33 18.77
CA GLY A 596 51.90 -45.89 19.41
C GLY A 596 50.75 -44.87 19.45
N ILE A 597 51.03 -43.63 19.87
CA ILE A 597 50.06 -42.53 19.87
C ILE A 597 49.57 -42.23 18.45
N ASP A 598 50.50 -42.09 17.49
CA ASP A 598 50.19 -41.77 16.09
C ASP A 598 49.21 -42.78 15.48
N ARG A 599 49.35 -44.07 15.84
CA ARG A 599 48.43 -45.14 15.41
C ARG A 599 47.05 -45.04 16.04
N LEU A 600 46.95 -44.75 17.34
CA LEU A 600 45.66 -44.55 18.01
C LEU A 600 44.94 -43.33 17.43
N VAL A 601 45.65 -42.21 17.24
CA VAL A 601 45.09 -40.98 16.67
C VAL A 601 44.63 -41.21 15.23
N GLN A 602 45.41 -41.92 14.41
CA GLN A 602 45.02 -42.27 13.05
C GLN A 602 43.80 -43.22 13.01
N ALA A 603 43.73 -44.21 13.91
CA ALA A 603 42.59 -45.11 14.02
C ALA A 603 41.30 -44.39 14.45
N TYR A 604 41.38 -43.49 15.44
CA TYR A 604 40.27 -42.67 15.93
C TYR A 604 39.69 -41.78 14.81
N TYR A 605 40.53 -41.03 14.08
CA TYR A 605 40.06 -40.24 12.94
C TYR A 605 39.46 -41.11 11.81
N GLN A 606 40.02 -42.30 11.56
CA GLN A 606 39.43 -43.26 10.61
C GLN A 606 38.10 -43.86 11.11
N GLN A 607 37.84 -43.94 12.41
CA GLN A 607 36.55 -44.40 12.96
C GLN A 607 35.49 -43.29 12.85
N ILE A 608 35.82 -42.05 13.23
CA ILE A 608 34.92 -40.89 13.09
C ILE A 608 34.53 -40.66 11.63
N GLY A 609 35.50 -40.67 10.70
CA GLY A 609 35.22 -40.46 9.28
C GLY A 609 34.22 -41.45 8.69
N ARG A 610 34.27 -42.72 9.12
CA ARG A 610 33.30 -43.76 8.73
C ARG A 610 31.93 -43.52 9.37
N ALA A 611 31.86 -43.23 10.68
CA ALA A 611 30.60 -42.98 11.36
C ALA A 611 29.82 -41.79 10.76
N MET A 612 30.51 -40.69 10.41
CA MET A 612 29.88 -39.55 9.76
C MET A 612 29.41 -39.87 8.33
N GLN A 613 30.23 -40.55 7.51
CA GLN A 613 29.82 -40.93 6.15
C GLN A 613 28.61 -41.86 6.17
N GLU A 614 28.59 -42.87 7.06
CA GLU A 614 27.43 -43.76 7.21
C GLU A 614 26.17 -43.02 7.67
N HIS A 615 26.30 -41.97 8.51
CA HIS A 615 25.17 -41.12 8.90
C HIS A 615 24.63 -40.29 7.73
N GLU A 616 25.50 -39.67 6.93
CA GLU A 616 25.11 -38.94 5.72
C GLU A 616 24.39 -39.85 4.71
N GLU A 617 24.90 -41.06 4.48
CA GLU A 617 24.27 -42.04 3.59
C GLU A 617 22.90 -42.50 4.10
N ARG A 618 22.72 -42.73 5.42
CA ARG A 618 21.42 -43.06 6.04
C ARG A 618 20.41 -41.91 5.92
N ALA A 619 20.83 -40.68 6.25
CA ALA A 619 19.98 -39.50 6.17
C ALA A 619 19.50 -39.24 4.73
N LEU A 620 20.41 -39.35 3.74
CA LEU A 620 20.08 -39.23 2.32
C LEU A 620 19.14 -40.33 1.81
N GLN A 621 19.15 -41.52 2.40
CA GLN A 621 18.20 -42.59 2.08
C GLN A 621 16.81 -42.30 2.70
N HIS A 622 16.73 -41.91 3.97
CA HIS A 622 15.46 -41.60 4.63
C HIS A 622 14.75 -40.37 4.04
N LEU A 623 15.47 -39.31 3.65
CA LEU A 623 14.89 -38.17 2.95
C LEU A 623 14.24 -38.59 1.62
N LYS A 624 14.82 -39.56 0.88
CA LYS A 624 14.27 -40.08 -0.38
C LYS A 624 13.00 -40.89 -0.17
N THR A 625 12.95 -41.75 0.86
CA THR A 625 11.70 -42.49 1.18
C THR A 625 10.58 -41.56 1.64
N LEU A 626 10.88 -40.59 2.51
CA LEU A 626 9.90 -39.59 2.96
C LEU A 626 9.40 -38.70 1.80
N GLN A 627 10.24 -38.38 0.82
CA GLN A 627 9.82 -37.67 -0.41
C GLN A 627 8.88 -38.53 -1.28
N GLY A 628 9.16 -39.83 -1.40
CA GLY A 628 8.26 -40.80 -2.04
C GLY A 628 6.90 -40.86 -1.35
N GLU A 629 6.89 -41.09 -0.03
CA GLU A 629 5.68 -41.14 0.79
C GLU A 629 4.85 -39.85 0.71
N ARG A 630 5.50 -38.67 0.69
CA ARG A 630 4.83 -37.37 0.48
C ARG A 630 4.09 -37.31 -0.86
N THR A 631 4.72 -37.77 -1.95
CA THR A 631 4.10 -37.74 -3.27
C THR A 631 2.99 -38.78 -3.43
N GLU A 632 3.08 -39.96 -2.82
CA GLU A 632 1.98 -40.94 -2.83
C GLU A 632 0.80 -40.53 -1.93
N ASN A 633 1.03 -39.99 -0.73
CA ASN A 633 -0.05 -39.47 0.12
C ASN A 633 -0.82 -38.32 -0.57
N TYR A 634 -0.13 -37.45 -1.31
CA TYR A 634 -0.76 -36.40 -2.10
C TYR A 634 -1.64 -36.98 -3.23
N LYS A 635 -1.15 -38.00 -3.96
CA LYS A 635 -1.93 -38.72 -5.00
C LYS A 635 -3.13 -39.46 -4.42
N LEU A 636 -3.01 -40.04 -3.23
CA LEU A 636 -4.11 -40.70 -2.51
C LEU A 636 -5.18 -39.70 -2.09
N ARG A 637 -4.79 -38.56 -1.50
CA ARG A 637 -5.77 -37.55 -1.05
C ARG A 637 -6.53 -36.92 -2.21
N LYS A 638 -5.83 -36.57 -3.31
CA LYS A 638 -6.47 -36.06 -4.54
C LYS A 638 -7.47 -37.04 -5.17
N LYS A 639 -7.41 -38.34 -4.83
CA LYS A 639 -8.43 -39.34 -5.21
C LYS A 639 -9.60 -39.40 -4.21
N GLN A 640 -9.39 -39.08 -2.94
CA GLN A 640 -10.46 -38.97 -1.93
C GLN A 640 -11.29 -37.69 -2.11
N ASP A 641 -10.65 -36.56 -2.43
CA ASP A 641 -11.33 -35.28 -2.68
C ASP A 641 -12.27 -35.30 -3.91
N LEU A 642 -12.23 -36.38 -4.70
CA LEU A 642 -13.13 -36.66 -5.83
C LEU A 642 -14.27 -37.66 -5.49
N GLY A 643 -14.31 -38.18 -4.26
CA GLY A 643 -15.16 -39.32 -3.88
C GLY A 643 -16.49 -38.99 -3.19
N ASP A 644 -16.59 -37.84 -2.53
CA ASP A 644 -17.76 -37.51 -1.69
C ASP A 644 -18.84 -36.72 -2.45
N PRO A 645 -20.06 -37.29 -2.65
CA PRO A 645 -21.19 -36.56 -3.23
C PRO A 645 -21.78 -35.56 -2.23
N VAL A 646 -22.29 -34.43 -2.74
CA VAL A 646 -22.86 -33.35 -1.94
C VAL A 646 -24.10 -33.83 -1.16
N SER A 647 -23.96 -33.98 0.15
CA SER A 647 -25.07 -34.20 1.08
C SER A 647 -25.63 -32.86 1.57
N GLY A 648 -26.93 -32.64 1.39
CA GLY A 648 -27.57 -31.35 1.66
C GLY A 648 -27.85 -31.11 3.16
N ALA A 649 -27.41 -29.95 3.66
CA ALA A 649 -27.88 -29.39 4.93
C ALA A 649 -29.03 -28.40 4.66
N ALA A 650 -30.07 -28.43 5.48
CA ALA A 650 -31.32 -27.72 5.20
C ALA A 650 -31.28 -26.22 5.53
N MET A 651 -31.89 -25.40 4.66
CA MET A 651 -32.13 -23.98 4.90
C MET A 651 -33.26 -23.80 5.92
N ALA A 652 -32.93 -23.40 7.15
CA ALA A 652 -33.91 -22.85 8.10
C ALA A 652 -34.10 -21.35 7.79
N GLY A 653 -35.35 -20.90 7.63
CA GLY A 653 -35.66 -19.59 7.09
C GLY A 653 -35.59 -18.42 8.08
N GLY A 654 -35.18 -17.25 7.58
CA GLY A 654 -35.26 -15.94 8.23
C GLY A 654 -35.10 -14.85 7.17
N VAL A 655 -35.85 -13.75 7.29
CA VAL A 655 -35.81 -12.63 6.31
C VAL A 655 -34.72 -11.65 6.71
N GLN A 656 -33.75 -11.39 5.83
CA GLN A 656 -32.77 -10.31 5.99
C GLN A 656 -32.17 -9.85 4.65
N GLU A 657 -31.49 -8.70 4.64
CA GLU A 657 -31.30 -7.86 3.44
C GLU A 657 -30.41 -8.42 2.29
N ALA A 658 -30.56 -7.80 1.11
CA ALA A 658 -30.07 -8.28 -0.19
C ALA A 658 -28.54 -8.33 -0.38
N SER A 659 -27.73 -7.80 0.54
CA SER A 659 -26.27 -8.00 0.56
C SER A 659 -25.88 -9.41 1.05
N GLY A 660 -26.73 -10.02 1.89
CA GLY A 660 -26.51 -11.32 2.51
C GLY A 660 -26.11 -12.47 1.57
N PRO A 661 -26.81 -12.75 0.45
CA PRO A 661 -26.57 -13.97 -0.33
C PRO A 661 -25.29 -13.94 -1.18
N VAL A 662 -24.62 -12.79 -1.37
CA VAL A 662 -23.28 -12.73 -1.98
C VAL A 662 -22.21 -12.87 -0.89
N HIS A 663 -22.35 -12.08 0.19
CA HIS A 663 -21.44 -12.14 1.34
C HIS A 663 -21.41 -13.54 1.99
N GLN A 664 -22.54 -14.23 2.11
CA GLN A 664 -22.60 -15.62 2.60
C GLN A 664 -21.96 -16.64 1.65
N ARG A 665 -22.02 -16.44 0.33
CA ARG A 665 -21.32 -17.31 -0.64
C ARG A 665 -19.80 -17.07 -0.60
N MET A 666 -19.38 -15.82 -0.49
CA MET A 666 -17.99 -15.42 -0.26
C MET A 666 -17.46 -16.03 1.04
N LEU A 667 -18.15 -15.83 2.17
CA LEU A 667 -17.83 -16.44 3.47
C LEU A 667 -17.81 -17.97 3.41
N ALA A 668 -18.74 -18.61 2.69
CA ALA A 668 -18.75 -20.07 2.55
C ALA A 668 -17.56 -20.59 1.72
N GLN A 669 -17.18 -19.89 0.64
CA GLN A 669 -15.99 -20.22 -0.15
C GLN A 669 -14.70 -19.94 0.64
N GLN A 670 -14.61 -18.80 1.34
CA GLN A 670 -13.51 -18.44 2.23
C GLN A 670 -13.36 -19.46 3.36
N THR A 671 -14.44 -19.82 4.06
CA THR A 671 -14.43 -20.83 5.12
C THR A 671 -14.05 -22.21 4.58
N LYS A 672 -14.54 -22.61 3.40
CA LYS A 672 -14.14 -23.87 2.74
C LYS A 672 -12.65 -23.86 2.37
N PHE A 673 -12.14 -22.76 1.82
CA PHE A 673 -10.74 -22.61 1.45
C PHE A 673 -9.83 -22.61 2.70
N LEU A 674 -10.18 -21.84 3.74
CA LEU A 674 -9.48 -21.82 5.03
C LEU A 674 -9.51 -23.19 5.72
N ALA A 675 -10.61 -23.94 5.63
CA ALA A 675 -10.69 -25.31 6.15
C ALA A 675 -9.78 -26.27 5.37
N GLN A 676 -9.78 -26.21 4.02
CA GLN A 676 -8.88 -27.00 3.18
C GLN A 676 -7.40 -26.65 3.42
N LEU A 677 -7.08 -25.36 3.53
CA LEU A 677 -5.76 -24.83 3.89
C LEU A 677 -5.32 -25.34 5.27
N THR A 678 -6.17 -25.20 6.29
CA THR A 678 -5.91 -25.69 7.66
C THR A 678 -5.65 -27.20 7.68
N VAL A 679 -6.45 -27.98 6.95
CA VAL A 679 -6.31 -29.44 6.86
C VAL A 679 -5.03 -29.84 6.10
N HIS A 680 -4.65 -29.09 5.06
CA HIS A 680 -3.39 -29.27 4.33
C HIS A 680 -2.17 -28.91 5.18
N GLN A 681 -2.20 -27.77 5.88
CA GLN A 681 -1.18 -27.32 6.84
C GLN A 681 -0.99 -28.33 7.98
N ARG A 682 -2.08 -28.83 8.59
CA ARG A 682 -2.02 -29.87 9.64
C ARG A 682 -1.36 -31.16 9.13
N SER A 683 -1.66 -31.59 7.91
CA SER A 683 -0.98 -32.76 7.29
C SER A 683 0.50 -32.50 6.99
N ARG A 684 0.87 -31.30 6.50
CA ARG A 684 2.28 -30.89 6.34
C ARG A 684 3.03 -30.87 7.67
N LEU A 685 2.42 -30.33 8.72
CA LEU A 685 2.98 -30.29 10.08
C LEU A 685 3.19 -31.70 10.64
N HIS A 686 2.24 -32.62 10.45
CA HIS A 686 2.41 -34.02 10.87
C HIS A 686 3.57 -34.70 10.12
N ALA A 687 3.66 -34.52 8.79
CA ALA A 687 4.74 -35.07 7.99
C ALA A 687 6.13 -34.48 8.32
N ARG A 688 6.20 -33.25 8.86
CA ARG A 688 7.42 -32.66 9.41
C ARG A 688 7.75 -33.18 10.81
N LYS A 689 6.75 -33.34 11.69
CA LYS A 689 6.95 -33.95 13.02
C LYS A 689 7.39 -35.41 12.93
N GLN A 690 7.04 -36.13 11.87
CA GLN A 690 7.55 -37.47 11.58
C GLN A 690 9.00 -37.44 11.05
N GLU A 691 9.31 -36.51 10.13
CA GLU A 691 10.69 -36.29 9.63
C GLU A 691 11.66 -35.89 10.76
N ALA A 692 11.29 -34.92 11.60
CA ALA A 692 12.07 -34.47 12.74
C ALA A 692 12.40 -35.62 13.71
N ARG A 693 11.41 -36.41 14.12
CA ARG A 693 11.61 -37.58 15.00
C ARG A 693 12.54 -38.65 14.44
N VAL A 694 12.60 -38.79 13.11
CA VAL A 694 13.50 -39.73 12.45
C VAL A 694 14.93 -39.15 12.39
N MET A 695 15.07 -37.84 12.19
CA MET A 695 16.37 -37.16 12.29
C MET A 695 16.90 -37.16 13.73
N GLU A 696 16.07 -36.86 14.75
CA GLU A 696 16.41 -36.98 16.18
C GLU A 696 16.95 -38.38 16.53
N GLN A 697 16.37 -39.43 15.95
CA GLN A 697 16.84 -40.81 16.15
C GLN A 697 18.15 -41.13 15.43
N LEU A 698 18.42 -40.52 14.28
CA LEU A 698 19.71 -40.63 13.59
C LEU A 698 20.80 -39.80 14.27
N GLU A 699 20.48 -38.62 14.79
CA GLU A 699 21.39 -37.79 15.60
C GLU A 699 21.84 -38.55 16.86
N ALA A 700 20.90 -39.13 17.63
CA ALA A 700 21.22 -39.93 18.81
C ALA A 700 22.05 -41.19 18.49
N GLN A 701 21.87 -41.78 17.29
CA GLN A 701 22.69 -42.90 16.81
C GLN A 701 24.11 -42.45 16.42
N LEU A 702 24.27 -41.28 15.80
CA LEU A 702 25.59 -40.73 15.51
C LEU A 702 26.30 -40.29 16.80
N GLU A 703 25.60 -39.65 17.72
CA GLU A 703 26.15 -39.22 19.01
C GLU A 703 26.69 -40.41 19.81
N THR A 704 25.90 -41.48 19.95
CA THR A 704 26.35 -42.71 20.62
C THR A 704 27.52 -43.39 19.89
N GLN A 705 27.55 -43.41 18.56
CA GLN A 705 28.71 -43.92 17.80
C GLN A 705 29.99 -43.08 17.99
N LEU A 706 29.86 -41.76 18.12
CA LEU A 706 30.98 -40.86 18.41
C LEU A 706 31.46 -41.00 19.86
N GLN A 707 30.54 -41.08 20.83
CA GLN A 707 30.85 -41.37 22.24
C GLN A 707 31.57 -42.72 22.39
N GLU A 708 31.14 -43.77 21.69
CA GLU A 708 31.85 -45.06 21.66
C GLU A 708 33.27 -44.94 21.07
N ALA A 709 33.48 -44.12 20.04
CA ALA A 709 34.79 -43.90 19.44
C ALA A 709 35.73 -43.14 20.39
N GLU A 710 35.22 -42.10 21.06
CA GLU A 710 35.98 -41.28 22.01
C GLU A 710 36.30 -42.07 23.29
N GLN A 711 35.35 -42.83 23.83
CA GLN A 711 35.57 -43.70 24.99
C GLN A 711 36.58 -44.82 24.70
N ARG A 712 36.57 -45.42 23.50
CA ARG A 712 37.59 -46.40 23.08
C ARG A 712 38.98 -45.77 23.01
N PHE A 713 39.11 -44.61 22.33
CA PHE A 713 40.37 -43.89 22.23
C PHE A 713 40.94 -43.50 23.62
N VAL A 714 40.11 -42.96 24.52
CA VAL A 714 40.50 -42.62 25.89
C VAL A 714 40.92 -43.87 26.69
N THR A 715 40.20 -44.98 26.54
CA THR A 715 40.52 -46.25 27.25
C THR A 715 41.85 -46.84 26.76
N GLU A 716 42.09 -46.87 25.45
CA GLU A 716 43.34 -47.39 24.87
C GLU A 716 44.54 -46.48 25.18
N LEU A 717 44.35 -45.15 25.16
CA LEU A 717 45.37 -44.17 25.53
C LEU A 717 45.74 -44.27 27.03
N ALA A 718 44.74 -44.40 27.92
CA ALA A 718 44.97 -44.62 29.35
C ALA A 718 45.66 -45.96 29.63
N ALA A 719 45.36 -47.02 28.86
CA ALA A 719 46.03 -48.31 28.96
C ALA A 719 47.51 -48.23 28.53
N LEU A 720 47.87 -47.46 27.49
CA LEU A 720 49.25 -47.17 27.13
C LEU A 720 50.00 -46.37 28.22
N ALA A 721 49.31 -45.39 28.83
CA ALA A 721 49.85 -44.62 29.96
C ALA A 721 49.85 -45.39 31.30
N ARG A 722 49.20 -46.56 31.38
CA ARG A 722 48.93 -47.35 32.60
C ARG A 722 48.21 -46.59 33.71
N VAL A 723 47.37 -45.61 33.36
CA VAL A 723 46.52 -44.90 34.32
C VAL A 723 45.33 -45.80 34.69
N PRO A 724 45.08 -46.07 35.99
CA PRO A 724 43.93 -46.86 36.41
C PRO A 724 42.64 -46.04 36.23
N LEU A 725 41.92 -46.29 35.13
CA LEU A 725 40.54 -45.85 34.98
C LEU A 725 39.66 -46.56 36.02
N ALA A 726 38.84 -45.80 36.74
CA ALA A 726 37.83 -46.38 37.62
C ALA A 726 36.79 -47.12 36.79
N GLU A 727 36.49 -48.39 37.13
CA GLU A 727 35.55 -49.22 36.37
C GLU A 727 34.13 -48.63 36.37
N SER A 728 33.73 -48.01 35.27
CA SER A 728 32.35 -47.59 35.02
C SER A 728 31.46 -48.84 34.77
N LYS A 729 31.05 -49.51 35.85
CA LYS A 729 30.15 -50.66 35.78
C LYS A 729 28.82 -50.25 35.16
N ALA A 730 28.48 -50.90 34.05
CA ALA A 730 27.29 -50.59 33.27
C ALA A 730 26.00 -50.75 34.10
N SER A 731 25.37 -49.63 34.45
CA SER A 731 24.11 -49.59 35.19
C SER A 731 22.92 -49.81 34.26
N SER A 732 22.58 -51.07 34.00
CA SER A 732 21.40 -51.42 33.22
C SER A 732 20.11 -51.07 33.97
N SER A 733 19.38 -50.06 33.48
CA SER A 733 17.93 -49.88 33.61
C SER A 733 17.26 -50.24 34.95
N GLN A 734 16.96 -49.23 35.78
CA GLN A 734 15.59 -49.05 36.29
C GLN A 734 15.32 -47.63 36.81
N ARG A 735 14.04 -47.31 37.04
CA ARG A 735 13.49 -45.95 37.20
C ARG A 735 13.25 -45.62 38.68
N GLY A 736 13.99 -44.66 39.27
CA GLY A 736 13.78 -44.19 40.64
C GLY A 736 14.57 -42.92 40.97
N LEU A 737 13.98 -42.03 41.78
CA LEU A 737 14.53 -40.70 42.14
C LEU A 737 15.61 -40.80 43.24
N SER A 738 16.75 -40.10 43.09
CA SER A 738 17.33 -39.18 44.10
C SER A 738 18.76 -38.69 43.76
N GLY A 739 19.07 -37.44 44.15
CA GLY A 739 20.35 -37.05 44.77
C GLY A 739 21.66 -36.99 43.94
N GLU A 740 21.88 -35.86 43.26
CA GLU A 740 23.19 -35.21 42.96
C GLU A 740 24.28 -35.96 42.13
N TRP A 741 25.25 -35.17 41.66
CA TRP A 741 26.50 -35.58 40.98
C TRP A 741 26.37 -36.41 39.69
N VAL A 742 25.86 -35.77 38.64
CA VAL A 742 26.17 -36.18 37.26
C VAL A 742 27.60 -35.73 36.93
N ALA A 743 28.48 -36.67 36.62
CA ALA A 743 29.78 -36.40 36.01
C ALA A 743 29.68 -36.63 34.50
N GLU A 744 29.68 -35.56 33.72
CA GLU A 744 29.58 -35.62 32.26
C GLU A 744 30.95 -35.96 31.64
N ALA A 745 30.97 -36.92 30.71
CA ALA A 745 32.13 -37.21 29.88
C ALA A 745 32.07 -36.36 28.58
N PRO A 746 33.21 -35.96 28.00
CA PRO A 746 33.24 -34.93 26.97
C PRO A 746 32.48 -35.32 25.70
N CYS A 747 31.57 -34.43 25.26
CA CYS A 747 30.80 -34.56 24.01
C CYS A 747 31.11 -33.38 23.07
N HIS A 748 32.29 -33.41 22.43
CA HIS A 748 32.82 -32.25 21.71
C HIS A 748 32.62 -32.27 20.18
N LEU A 749 32.56 -33.44 19.53
CA LEU A 749 32.13 -33.49 18.11
C LEU A 749 30.60 -33.46 17.99
N GLY A 750 29.87 -34.13 18.89
CA GLY A 750 28.41 -34.20 18.87
C GLY A 750 27.77 -32.82 18.80
N SER A 751 28.09 -31.93 19.74
CA SER A 751 27.54 -30.56 19.79
C SER A 751 27.91 -29.67 18.59
N LEU A 752 29.08 -29.88 17.95
CA LEU A 752 29.49 -29.13 16.76
C LEU A 752 28.84 -29.65 15.48
N VAL A 753 28.73 -30.98 15.33
CA VAL A 753 27.98 -31.60 14.24
C VAL A 753 26.49 -31.28 14.38
N GLN A 754 25.93 -31.36 15.59
CA GLN A 754 24.54 -31.01 15.88
C GLN A 754 24.26 -29.52 15.65
N ALA A 755 25.16 -28.59 16.00
CA ALA A 755 24.99 -27.18 15.62
C ALA A 755 25.00 -26.99 14.09
N CYS A 756 25.91 -27.66 13.37
CA CYS A 756 25.93 -27.64 11.90
C CYS A 756 24.71 -28.33 11.28
N HIS A 757 24.14 -29.35 11.93
CA HIS A 757 22.94 -30.06 11.46
C HIS A 757 21.65 -29.30 11.81
N GLN A 758 21.58 -28.62 12.96
CA GLN A 758 20.51 -27.68 13.28
C GLN A 758 20.51 -26.47 12.33
N LEU A 759 21.68 -26.02 11.87
CA LEU A 759 21.77 -25.05 10.77
C LEU A 759 21.35 -25.66 9.41
N ALA A 760 21.78 -26.88 9.08
CA ALA A 760 21.48 -27.51 7.79
C ALA A 760 20.02 -28.01 7.66
N CYS A 761 19.43 -28.47 8.76
CA CYS A 761 18.07 -29.00 8.84
C CYS A 761 17.08 -27.95 9.36
N GLY A 762 17.36 -27.21 10.44
CA GLY A 762 16.44 -26.20 10.97
C GLY A 762 16.02 -25.17 9.92
N LEU A 763 16.98 -24.63 9.17
CA LEU A 763 16.74 -23.70 8.05
C LEU A 763 16.07 -24.38 6.83
N ARG A 764 16.11 -25.71 6.69
CA ARG A 764 15.53 -26.44 5.54
C ARG A 764 14.21 -27.17 5.81
N THR A 765 13.91 -27.58 7.04
CA THR A 765 12.71 -28.35 7.39
C THR A 765 11.63 -27.50 8.04
N HIS A 766 11.99 -26.48 8.84
CA HIS A 766 11.00 -25.62 9.52
C HIS A 766 10.54 -24.44 8.66
N LEU A 767 11.46 -23.73 8.00
CA LEU A 767 11.17 -22.49 7.25
C LEU A 767 10.46 -22.58 5.88
N PRO A 768 10.33 -23.74 5.17
CA PRO A 768 9.45 -23.82 3.99
C PRO A 768 7.96 -23.91 4.35
N SER A 769 7.49 -23.12 5.34
CA SER A 769 6.06 -22.82 5.53
C SER A 769 5.52 -22.04 4.33
N LEU A 770 6.30 -21.04 3.90
CA LEU A 770 5.97 -20.02 2.91
C LEU A 770 6.25 -20.49 1.47
N GLY A 771 5.52 -21.52 1.06
CA GLY A 771 5.53 -22.05 -0.30
C GLY A 771 4.12 -22.45 -0.76
N PHE A 772 3.58 -21.65 -1.69
CA PHE A 772 2.41 -21.96 -2.53
C PHE A 772 2.80 -21.86 -4.01
N CYS A 773 2.13 -22.63 -4.86
CA CYS A 773 2.60 -22.88 -6.22
C CYS A 773 2.27 -21.77 -7.21
N VAL A 774 3.25 -21.46 -8.04
CA VAL A 774 3.07 -20.78 -9.34
C VAL A 774 2.06 -21.55 -10.19
N LEU A 775 1.08 -20.84 -10.76
CA LEU A 775 0.31 -21.32 -11.91
C LEU A 775 0.94 -20.78 -13.20
N SER A 776 1.94 -21.49 -13.71
CA SER A 776 2.44 -21.25 -15.08
C SER A 776 1.37 -21.69 -16.06
N GLY A 777 0.78 -20.73 -16.77
CA GLY A 777 -0.13 -21.01 -17.87
C GLY A 777 0.66 -21.29 -19.16
N ASP A 778 0.30 -22.38 -19.84
CA ASP A 778 0.52 -22.58 -21.26
C ASP A 778 -0.57 -23.51 -21.82
N GLU A 779 -0.73 -23.52 -23.14
CA GLU A 779 -1.76 -24.24 -23.94
C GLU A 779 -3.22 -23.67 -23.90
N GLN A 780 -3.63 -23.13 -25.05
CA GLN A 780 -5.04 -22.92 -25.51
C GLN A 780 -5.46 -24.13 -26.39
N PRO A 781 -6.57 -24.18 -27.19
CA PRO A 781 -7.73 -23.25 -27.35
C PRO A 781 -9.16 -23.88 -27.55
N TRP A 782 -10.19 -23.32 -26.88
CA TRP A 782 -11.62 -23.21 -27.34
C TRP A 782 -12.40 -24.53 -27.69
N PRO A 783 -13.68 -24.55 -28.17
CA PRO A 783 -14.74 -23.51 -28.30
C PRO A 783 -16.17 -23.87 -27.75
N GLY A 784 -17.11 -22.90 -27.72
CA GLY A 784 -18.51 -23.14 -28.17
C GLY A 784 -19.73 -23.05 -27.21
N HIS A 785 -20.46 -21.92 -27.28
CA HIS A 785 -21.93 -21.64 -27.18
C HIS A 785 -23.01 -22.77 -26.99
N PRO A 786 -24.30 -22.44 -26.66
CA PRO A 786 -24.94 -21.20 -26.15
C PRO A 786 -25.97 -21.36 -24.97
N LEU A 787 -26.54 -20.24 -24.48
CA LEU A 787 -27.82 -20.16 -23.71
C LEU A 787 -29.05 -20.32 -24.64
N PRO A 788 -30.23 -20.81 -24.17
CA PRO A 788 -31.32 -19.92 -23.67
C PRO A 788 -32.31 -20.63 -22.66
N PRO A 789 -33.52 -20.10 -22.37
CA PRO A 789 -33.92 -18.77 -21.87
C PRO A 789 -34.70 -18.84 -20.52
N ALA A 790 -35.14 -17.68 -20.00
CA ALA A 790 -36.09 -17.60 -18.87
C ALA A 790 -37.55 -17.95 -19.24
N PRO A 791 -38.43 -18.14 -18.25
CA PRO A 791 -39.50 -17.15 -18.09
C PRO A 791 -39.89 -16.79 -16.63
N TRP A 792 -40.38 -15.56 -16.47
CA TRP A 792 -41.27 -15.08 -15.38
C TRP A 792 -42.73 -15.08 -15.90
N PRO A 793 -43.80 -14.70 -15.14
CA PRO A 793 -44.04 -14.56 -13.68
C PRO A 793 -45.18 -15.58 -13.30
N PRO A 794 -46.25 -15.35 -12.47
CA PRO A 794 -46.56 -14.26 -11.53
C PRO A 794 -47.22 -14.62 -10.15
N LEU A 795 -47.26 -13.58 -9.29
CA LEU A 795 -48.26 -13.24 -8.26
C LEU A 795 -48.51 -14.14 -7.02
N SER A 796 -48.34 -13.51 -5.85
CA SER A 796 -48.94 -13.86 -4.55
C SER A 796 -50.48 -13.71 -4.57
N PRO A 797 -51.23 -14.14 -3.53
CA PRO A 797 -51.52 -13.19 -2.43
C PRO A 797 -51.87 -13.76 -1.03
N ASN A 798 -52.01 -12.84 -0.08
CA ASN A 798 -52.84 -12.89 1.15
C ASN A 798 -52.38 -13.72 2.37
N SER A 799 -52.57 -13.26 3.62
CA SER A 799 -53.15 -11.98 4.09
C SER A 799 -52.58 -11.56 5.45
N GLN A 800 -52.40 -10.26 5.72
CA GLN A 800 -53.35 -9.35 6.39
C GLN A 800 -52.70 -7.93 6.51
N LYS A 801 -53.34 -6.78 6.80
CA LYS A 801 -54.76 -6.42 7.11
C LYS A 801 -54.98 -4.91 6.86
N ARG A 802 -56.22 -4.49 6.49
CA ARG A 802 -56.71 -3.09 6.30
C ARG A 802 -56.21 -2.42 5.00
N VAL A 803 -56.97 -1.60 4.25
CA VAL A 803 -58.30 -0.94 4.47
C VAL A 803 -59.30 -1.29 3.31
N ARG A 804 -60.58 -0.93 3.49
CA ARG A 804 -61.83 -1.26 2.75
C ARG A 804 -61.96 -0.81 1.27
N CYS A 805 -62.86 -1.54 0.56
CA CYS A 805 -63.75 -1.12 -0.56
C CYS A 805 -63.14 -0.84 -1.96
N SER A 806 -63.82 -1.12 -3.10
CA SER A 806 -65.06 -1.89 -3.37
C SER A 806 -65.34 -2.08 -4.89
N ALA A 807 -65.87 -3.25 -5.30
CA ALA A 807 -66.57 -3.54 -6.58
C ALA A 807 -65.77 -3.40 -7.91
N ALA A 808 -66.06 -4.11 -9.02
CA ALA A 808 -66.80 -5.37 -9.25
C ALA A 808 -66.48 -5.96 -10.66
N GLN A 809 -66.82 -7.25 -10.87
CA GLN A 809 -67.08 -7.93 -12.16
C GLN A 809 -65.97 -8.09 -13.23
N GLN A 810 -65.46 -9.33 -13.33
CA GLN A 810 -65.01 -10.04 -14.54
C GLN A 810 -66.23 -10.57 -15.35
N PRO A 811 -66.11 -11.27 -16.52
CA PRO A 811 -64.94 -11.83 -17.22
C PRO A 811 -64.76 -11.20 -18.65
N THR A 812 -64.20 -11.75 -19.75
CA THR A 812 -63.85 -13.14 -20.16
C THR A 812 -62.76 -13.20 -21.26
N LEU A 813 -62.26 -14.43 -21.49
CA LEU A 813 -61.35 -14.92 -22.55
C LEU A 813 -61.84 -14.73 -24.00
N VAL A 814 -60.90 -14.72 -24.96
CA VAL A 814 -60.63 -15.82 -25.92
C VAL A 814 -59.26 -15.61 -26.61
N SER A 815 -58.64 -16.69 -27.10
CA SER A 815 -57.36 -16.70 -27.81
C SER A 815 -57.50 -16.41 -29.31
N ASP A 816 -56.39 -16.10 -29.99
CA ASP A 816 -55.78 -17.06 -30.94
C ASP A 816 -54.42 -16.59 -31.48
N SER A 817 -53.71 -17.52 -32.12
CA SER A 817 -52.37 -17.38 -32.67
C SER A 817 -52.35 -16.76 -34.07
N VAL A 818 -51.21 -16.15 -34.47
CA VAL A 818 -50.48 -16.49 -35.71
C VAL A 818 -49.17 -15.69 -35.82
N SER A 819 -48.06 -16.41 -35.98
CA SER A 819 -46.81 -15.97 -36.61
C SER A 819 -46.79 -16.55 -38.04
N PRO A 820 -46.06 -16.04 -39.06
CA PRO A 820 -44.65 -15.61 -38.94
C PRO A 820 -44.15 -14.53 -39.95
N SER A 821 -42.82 -14.44 -40.10
CA SER A 821 -42.03 -13.83 -41.20
C SER A 821 -41.55 -12.38 -40.95
N VAL A 822 -40.26 -12.10 -40.67
CA VAL A 822 -39.02 -12.30 -41.47
C VAL A 822 -38.78 -11.19 -42.51
N LYS A 823 -37.99 -10.17 -42.13
CA LYS A 823 -36.61 -9.96 -42.66
C LYS A 823 -35.86 -8.86 -41.90
N TRP A 824 -34.52 -8.95 -41.93
CA TRP A 824 -33.60 -7.87 -41.56
C TRP A 824 -33.24 -7.03 -42.78
N ALA A 825 -32.92 -5.77 -42.54
CA ALA A 825 -31.98 -4.94 -43.28
C ALA A 825 -31.30 -4.00 -42.27
#